data_AF-A0A1L7U6R7-F1
#
_entry.id   AF-A0A1L7U6R7-F1
#
_cell.length_a   1.000
_cell.length_b   1.000
_cell.length_c   1.000
_cell.angle_alpha   90.00
_cell.angle_beta   90.00
_cell.angle_gamma   90.00
#
_symmetry.space_group_name_H-M   'P 1'
#
loop_
_entity.id
_entity.type
_entity.pdbx_description
1 polymer ?
#
loop_
_entity_poly.entity_id
_entity_poly.type
_entity_poly.pdbx_seq_one_letter_code
_entity_poly.pdbx_strand_id
1 'polypeptide(L)'
;MKYCTLCGIPFTRDLNEAWIEKIRAVFIEGTSWNHTAVSGVGRWGEYDDDPYVNVPANCQSRYDNRSGPGPTIEVGLTPSNITVYLKPDAADETWGYGFQDSCWSIFTKNYKPNLNVLFAACLSMPTDTNTLLDWGHDYAGASSIKQQFDMPVRSSCFQSLEAIPQMLRSDPYHVPGLVNAIDGAARLQNDVFLSRLEPTVQSLQSDSFSRLVPGLLQTIVTLLPTSDVHSLRLASPVFATLELPERFWASRFQPGHEFDHLPEVHGRPPQSWRALYHSLKIWTRGIPSMANRKRVWGLSKQLQATLTQLDGVSCQGDLLSTWFDTSPDRSDQNIPKAEVSWHTASRAVANLGKSFFYGSRVLRARALYFSEPVKLRQMSVSFVHTAAGRFISGLKMIDEHSRSHVLGYRHTKATSHISLDPDEHILGWELAIDLCGIKGIAAVCADGTLTGWAGESAGFPRWRLKGSQGVSAVKAEFDALKLVSLSRDTLPDKETTWLNNCLWYPEVPGEGLLFKGSRGDEPRAKQNLPVTTVLFGGSDGRYLSQLSEIVVWVFDICHVAGIEFRYTDSSHNSQLGYVGPFDENYPGRRNFSPDSHDSTLSFHIDGASGERLSSIDVQTSGSHVVGLRLRTNLDRTIQTPDYPYGTKKGWTTVDGKGSEIIGMFATLSRPFWDLGLISI
;
A
#
# COMPACT_ATOMS: atom_id res chain seq x y z
N MET A 1 11.53 1.46 21.67
CA MET A 1 10.07 1.74 21.55
C MET A 1 9.35 0.67 20.76
N LYS A 2 8.18 0.23 21.24
CA LYS A 2 7.23 -0.67 20.55
C LYS A 2 5.87 0.01 20.42
N TYR A 3 5.09 -0.32 19.39
CA TYR A 3 3.83 0.37 19.09
C TYR A 3 2.62 -0.56 19.11
N CYS A 4 1.47 0.01 19.45
CA CYS A 4 0.21 -0.69 19.26
C CYS A 4 -0.10 -0.88 17.80
N THR A 5 -0.37 -2.14 17.47
CA THR A 5 -0.71 -2.61 16.13
C THR A 5 -1.97 -1.93 15.55
N LEU A 6 -2.89 -1.44 16.40
CA LEU A 6 -4.12 -0.79 15.94
C LEU A 6 -4.00 0.73 15.78
N CYS A 7 -3.47 1.42 16.80
CA CYS A 7 -3.52 2.89 16.85
C CYS A 7 -2.18 3.57 16.58
N GLY A 8 -1.08 2.84 16.47
CA GLY A 8 0.23 3.41 16.15
C GLY A 8 0.81 4.33 17.25
N ILE A 9 0.28 4.26 18.47
CA ILE A 9 0.82 4.97 19.64
C ILE A 9 1.78 4.02 20.39
N PRO A 10 2.97 4.50 20.81
CA PRO A 10 3.95 3.68 21.49
C PRO A 10 3.42 3.22 22.85
N PHE A 11 3.88 2.05 23.29
CA PHE A 11 3.77 1.63 24.68
C PHE A 11 4.85 2.35 25.49
N THR A 12 4.47 2.96 26.61
CA THR A 12 5.39 3.66 27.50
C THR A 12 4.75 3.91 28.86
N ARG A 13 5.58 4.06 29.89
CA ARG A 13 5.18 4.50 31.23
C ARG A 13 5.45 5.99 31.47
N ASP A 14 6.32 6.60 30.67
CA ASP A 14 6.86 7.95 30.90
C ASP A 14 5.78 9.04 30.78
N LEU A 15 4.72 8.78 30.03
CA LEU A 15 3.63 9.73 29.84
C LEU A 15 2.64 9.79 31.03
N ASN A 16 2.76 8.91 32.02
CA ASN A 16 1.81 8.80 33.16
C ASN A 16 0.33 8.61 32.75
N GLU A 17 0.09 8.14 31.53
CA GLU A 17 -1.25 7.83 31.00
C GLU A 17 -1.52 6.34 31.16
N ALA A 18 -2.32 5.95 32.16
CA ALA A 18 -2.45 4.57 32.61
C ALA A 18 -2.96 3.57 31.55
N TRP A 19 -3.61 4.02 30.47
CA TRP A 19 -4.08 3.13 29.41
C TRP A 19 -2.99 2.80 28.37
N ILE A 20 -1.98 3.67 28.21
CA ILE A 20 -0.90 3.51 27.23
C ILE A 20 0.03 2.37 27.63
N GLU A 21 0.27 2.19 28.93
CA GLU A 21 1.08 1.10 29.48
C GLU A 21 0.35 -0.25 29.55
N LYS A 22 -0.99 -0.31 29.36
CA LYS A 22 -1.77 -1.55 29.50
C LYS A 22 -1.85 -2.31 28.19
N ILE A 23 -1.32 -3.53 28.15
CA ILE A 23 -1.08 -4.26 26.91
C ILE A 23 -1.75 -5.63 26.92
N ARG A 24 -2.25 -6.03 25.75
CA ARG A 24 -2.55 -7.41 25.39
C ARG A 24 -1.67 -7.81 24.21
N ALA A 25 -1.21 -9.05 24.20
CA ALA A 25 -0.49 -9.63 23.08
C ALA A 25 -1.38 -10.64 22.34
N VAL A 26 -1.37 -10.57 21.02
CA VAL A 26 -1.81 -11.66 20.14
C VAL A 26 -0.54 -12.41 19.73
N PHE A 27 -0.40 -13.67 20.14
CA PHE A 27 0.87 -14.38 20.11
C PHE A 27 0.73 -15.83 19.68
N ILE A 28 1.87 -16.42 19.30
CA ILE A 28 2.07 -17.85 19.09
C ILE A 28 3.32 -18.32 19.86
N GLU A 29 3.47 -19.63 19.99
CA GLU A 29 4.69 -20.30 20.45
C GLU A 29 5.48 -20.84 19.25
N GLY A 30 6.74 -20.42 19.11
CA GLY A 30 7.63 -20.85 18.04
C GLY A 30 7.01 -20.71 16.64
N THR A 31 6.75 -21.84 15.99
CA THR A 31 6.16 -21.96 14.64
C THR A 31 4.72 -22.49 14.64
N SER A 32 4.02 -22.40 15.77
CA SER A 32 2.65 -22.87 15.92
C SER A 32 1.63 -21.92 15.25
N TRP A 33 1.75 -21.71 13.94
CA TRP A 33 0.99 -20.72 13.15
C TRP A 33 -0.53 -20.83 13.26
N ASN A 34 -1.04 -22.02 13.61
CA ASN A 34 -2.46 -22.31 13.73
C ASN A 34 -2.98 -22.23 15.19
N HIS A 35 -2.11 -21.98 16.16
CA HIS A 35 -2.42 -21.88 17.58
C HIS A 35 -2.18 -20.45 18.09
N THR A 36 -2.85 -19.48 17.46
CA THR A 36 -2.79 -18.09 17.94
C THR A 36 -3.68 -17.88 19.15
N ALA A 37 -3.12 -17.28 20.20
CA ALA A 37 -3.83 -16.93 21.43
C ALA A 37 -3.81 -15.41 21.68
N VAL A 38 -4.64 -14.97 22.61
CA VAL A 38 -4.63 -13.60 23.14
C VAL A 38 -4.36 -13.65 24.65
N SER A 39 -3.43 -12.83 25.11
CA SER A 39 -3.07 -12.75 26.52
C SER A 39 -4.13 -12.02 27.36
N GLY A 40 -3.99 -12.14 28.68
CA GLY A 40 -4.57 -11.19 29.63
C GLY A 40 -3.93 -9.81 29.52
N VAL A 41 -4.31 -8.90 30.42
CA VAL A 41 -3.77 -7.53 30.44
C VAL A 41 -2.50 -7.48 31.26
N GLY A 42 -1.38 -7.27 30.59
CA GLY A 42 -0.11 -6.94 31.22
C GLY A 42 0.10 -5.44 31.37
N ARG A 43 1.26 -5.08 31.91
CA ARG A 43 1.75 -3.71 32.02
C ARG A 43 3.12 -3.65 31.35
N TRP A 44 3.32 -2.63 30.51
CA TRP A 44 4.61 -2.38 29.86
C TRP A 44 5.72 -2.16 30.90
N GLY A 45 6.95 -2.55 30.53
CA GLY A 45 8.12 -2.42 31.39
C GLY A 45 8.48 -0.97 31.72
N GLU A 46 9.40 -0.79 32.65
CA GLU A 46 9.96 0.52 33.02
C GLU A 46 10.92 1.07 31.97
N TYR A 47 11.48 0.20 31.10
CA TYR A 47 12.38 0.58 30.03
C TYR A 47 11.71 0.35 28.67
N ASP A 48 11.62 1.41 27.86
CA ASP A 48 10.96 1.38 26.53
C ASP A 48 11.74 0.62 25.44
N ASP A 49 12.94 0.13 25.78
CA ASP A 49 13.82 -0.65 24.91
C ASP A 49 13.68 -2.16 25.10
N ASP A 50 12.93 -2.63 26.10
CA ASP A 50 12.67 -4.05 26.30
C ASP A 50 11.85 -4.62 25.13
N PRO A 51 12.35 -5.62 24.39
CA PRO A 51 11.58 -6.24 23.32
C PRO A 51 10.47 -7.17 23.82
N TYR A 52 10.46 -7.50 25.11
CA TYR A 52 9.53 -8.45 25.72
C TYR A 52 8.52 -7.76 26.64
N VAL A 53 7.36 -8.41 26.82
CA VAL A 53 6.37 -8.01 27.81
C VAL A 53 5.85 -9.21 28.58
N ASN A 54 5.81 -9.05 29.90
CA ASN A 54 5.20 -10.03 30.79
C ASN A 54 3.68 -9.80 30.85
N VAL A 55 2.92 -10.81 30.40
CA VAL A 55 1.45 -10.76 30.33
C VAL A 55 0.84 -12.00 31.01
N PRO A 56 -0.34 -11.90 31.63
CA PRO A 56 -1.06 -13.09 32.10
C PRO A 56 -1.40 -14.03 30.94
N ALA A 57 -1.19 -15.33 31.13
CA ALA A 57 -1.53 -16.34 30.12
C ALA A 57 -3.05 -16.44 29.86
N ASN A 58 -3.86 -16.26 30.91
CA ASN A 58 -5.31 -16.27 30.81
C ASN A 58 -5.83 -14.92 30.26
N CYS A 59 -6.55 -14.96 29.13
CA CYS A 59 -7.13 -13.80 28.46
C CYS A 59 -8.06 -12.92 29.34
N GLN A 60 -8.64 -13.48 30.41
CA GLN A 60 -9.50 -12.76 31.35
C GLN A 60 -8.75 -12.18 32.55
N SER A 61 -7.49 -12.56 32.76
CA SER A 61 -6.68 -12.07 33.87
C SER A 61 -6.07 -10.70 33.58
N ARG A 62 -5.74 -9.98 34.65
CA ARG A 62 -5.03 -8.70 34.60
C ARG A 62 -3.87 -8.70 35.59
N TYR A 63 -2.82 -7.93 35.29
CA TYR A 63 -1.67 -7.74 36.17
C TYR A 63 -2.04 -7.14 37.54
N ASP A 64 -3.11 -6.34 37.60
CA ASP A 64 -3.59 -5.62 38.78
C ASP A 64 -4.72 -6.34 39.53
N ASN A 65 -4.98 -7.61 39.22
CA ASN A 65 -5.95 -8.42 39.94
C ASN A 65 -5.53 -8.62 41.42
N ARG A 66 -6.49 -8.55 42.35
CA ARG A 66 -6.24 -8.71 43.80
C ARG A 66 -5.60 -10.05 44.17
N SER A 67 -5.91 -11.10 43.42
CA SER A 67 -5.33 -12.45 43.56
C SER A 67 -3.98 -12.61 42.88
N GLY A 68 -3.42 -11.52 42.32
CA GLY A 68 -2.28 -11.55 41.41
C GLY A 68 -2.66 -11.92 39.96
N PRO A 69 -1.70 -11.82 39.01
CA PRO A 69 -1.93 -12.11 37.59
C PRO A 69 -2.24 -13.57 37.28
N GLY A 70 -1.98 -14.49 38.21
CA GLY A 70 -1.89 -15.92 37.92
C GLY A 70 -0.63 -16.23 37.09
N PRO A 71 -0.61 -17.34 36.33
CA PRO A 71 0.50 -17.68 35.45
C PRO A 71 0.74 -16.59 34.39
N THR A 72 1.99 -16.19 34.23
CA THR A 72 2.43 -15.20 33.25
C THR A 72 3.31 -15.84 32.18
N ILE A 73 3.33 -15.23 31.01
CA ILE A 73 4.20 -15.56 29.88
C ILE A 73 4.93 -14.30 29.44
N GLU A 74 6.14 -14.48 28.90
CA GLU A 74 6.96 -13.41 28.36
C GLU A 74 6.90 -13.42 26.84
N VAL A 75 6.27 -12.40 26.25
CA VAL A 75 6.01 -12.33 24.80
C VAL A 75 6.94 -11.32 24.14
N GLY A 76 7.72 -11.78 23.16
CA GLY A 76 8.51 -10.90 22.29
C GLY A 76 7.61 -10.13 21.31
N LEU A 77 7.55 -8.81 21.42
CA LEU A 77 6.69 -8.00 20.56
C LEU A 77 7.38 -7.59 19.27
N THR A 78 6.71 -7.85 18.14
CA THR A 78 7.04 -7.33 16.80
C THR A 78 8.53 -7.52 16.46
N PRO A 79 9.00 -8.77 16.31
CA PRO A 79 10.41 -9.00 16.07
C PRO A 79 10.81 -8.52 14.68
N SER A 80 11.85 -7.70 14.61
CA SER A 80 12.43 -7.20 13.35
C SER A 80 12.99 -8.33 12.48
N ASN A 81 13.40 -9.44 13.12
CA ASN A 81 13.83 -10.67 12.47
C ASN A 81 13.14 -11.89 13.09
N ILE A 82 12.26 -12.52 12.32
CA ILE A 82 11.51 -13.71 12.73
C ILE A 82 12.36 -14.99 12.77
N THR A 83 13.50 -15.03 12.08
CA THR A 83 14.31 -16.26 12.00
C THR A 83 14.85 -16.72 13.33
N VAL A 84 14.86 -15.84 14.34
CA VAL A 84 15.24 -16.18 15.72
C VAL A 84 14.30 -17.26 16.27
N TYR A 85 12.99 -17.13 16.01
CA TYR A 85 11.94 -18.06 16.48
C TYR A 85 11.73 -19.28 15.57
N LEU A 86 12.44 -19.35 14.45
CA LEU A 86 12.42 -20.52 13.56
C LEU A 86 13.50 -21.55 13.94
N LYS A 87 14.36 -21.23 14.91
CA LYS A 87 15.39 -22.15 15.39
C LYS A 87 14.77 -23.21 16.31
N PRO A 88 15.26 -24.46 16.27
CA PRO A 88 14.77 -25.52 17.17
C PRO A 88 14.79 -25.13 18.65
N ASP A 89 15.83 -24.41 19.07
CA ASP A 89 16.02 -24.00 20.47
C ASP A 89 15.03 -22.92 20.94
N ALA A 90 14.32 -22.28 20.01
CA ALA A 90 13.33 -21.22 20.29
C ALA A 90 11.89 -21.73 20.12
N ALA A 91 11.67 -23.06 20.07
CA ALA A 91 10.36 -23.65 19.81
C ALA A 91 9.29 -23.26 20.85
N ASP A 92 9.69 -23.05 22.11
CA ASP A 92 8.81 -22.70 23.21
C ASP A 92 8.74 -21.18 23.46
N GLU A 93 9.47 -20.36 22.69
CA GLU A 93 9.46 -18.91 22.86
C GLU A 93 8.15 -18.31 22.31
N THR A 94 7.50 -17.46 23.13
CA THR A 94 6.28 -16.76 22.71
C THR A 94 6.60 -15.42 22.07
N TRP A 95 5.97 -15.13 20.93
CA TRP A 95 6.15 -13.86 20.24
C TRP A 95 4.90 -13.45 19.46
N GLY A 96 4.76 -12.16 19.19
CA GLY A 96 3.61 -11.67 18.46
C GLY A 96 3.44 -10.15 18.45
N TYR A 97 2.19 -9.70 18.52
CA TYR A 97 1.80 -8.32 18.25
C TYR A 97 1.04 -7.72 19.43
N GLY A 98 1.46 -6.53 19.85
CA GLY A 98 0.89 -5.82 20.99
C GLY A 98 -0.29 -4.93 20.58
N PHE A 99 -1.28 -4.85 21.47
CA PHE A 99 -2.40 -3.92 21.43
C PHE A 99 -2.56 -3.27 22.81
N GLN A 100 -2.85 -1.96 22.88
CA GLN A 100 -3.34 -1.43 24.16
C GLN A 100 -4.69 -2.08 24.52
N ASP A 101 -4.94 -2.33 25.79
CA ASP A 101 -6.20 -2.93 26.29
C ASP A 101 -7.44 -2.14 25.84
N SER A 102 -7.37 -0.80 25.89
CA SER A 102 -8.44 0.09 25.39
C SER A 102 -8.67 -0.06 23.88
N CYS A 103 -7.60 -0.14 23.09
CA CYS A 103 -7.66 -0.34 21.64
C CYS A 103 -8.26 -1.71 21.30
N TRP A 104 -7.83 -2.77 22.00
CA TRP A 104 -8.38 -4.12 21.85
C TRP A 104 -9.87 -4.18 22.21
N SER A 105 -10.27 -3.50 23.29
CA SER A 105 -11.67 -3.44 23.74
C SER A 105 -12.58 -2.72 22.73
N ILE A 106 -12.08 -1.68 22.06
CA ILE A 106 -12.76 -1.04 20.94
C ILE A 106 -12.85 -2.01 19.75
N PHE A 107 -11.73 -2.61 19.38
CA PHE A 107 -11.63 -3.51 18.24
C PHE A 107 -12.57 -4.70 18.32
N THR A 108 -12.81 -5.21 19.53
CA THR A 108 -13.61 -6.40 19.78
C THR A 108 -15.06 -6.11 20.22
N LYS A 109 -15.45 -4.83 20.37
CA LYS A 109 -16.73 -4.42 20.98
C LYS A 109 -17.97 -5.04 20.33
N ASN A 110 -17.93 -5.34 19.03
CA ASN A 110 -18.97 -6.03 18.26
C ASN A 110 -18.37 -6.94 17.16
N TYR A 111 -17.13 -7.39 17.36
CA TYR A 111 -16.39 -8.15 16.35
C TYR A 111 -15.50 -9.17 17.05
N LYS A 112 -15.59 -10.43 16.64
CA LYS A 112 -14.72 -11.49 17.14
C LYS A 112 -13.67 -11.80 16.06
N PRO A 113 -12.42 -11.33 16.20
CA PRO A 113 -11.38 -11.62 15.21
C PRO A 113 -11.07 -13.11 15.17
N ASN A 114 -10.89 -13.64 13.96
CA ASN A 114 -10.13 -14.87 13.77
C ASN A 114 -8.65 -14.56 14.05
N LEU A 115 -8.12 -15.08 15.17
CA LEU A 115 -6.78 -14.73 15.65
C LEU A 115 -5.67 -15.20 14.70
N ASN A 116 -5.81 -16.37 14.07
CA ASN A 116 -4.84 -16.88 13.10
C ASN A 116 -4.77 -15.97 11.87
N VAL A 117 -5.92 -15.47 11.41
CA VAL A 117 -6.00 -14.51 10.29
C VAL A 117 -5.39 -13.17 10.68
N LEU A 118 -5.68 -12.66 11.88
CA LEU A 118 -5.08 -11.42 12.39
C LEU A 118 -3.55 -11.53 12.49
N PHE A 119 -3.04 -12.61 13.06
CA PHE A 119 -1.61 -12.83 13.20
C PHE A 119 -0.91 -12.91 11.83
N ALA A 120 -1.46 -13.68 10.90
CA ALA A 120 -0.92 -13.77 9.54
C ALA A 120 -0.97 -12.43 8.80
N ALA A 121 -2.03 -11.63 9.00
CA ALA A 121 -2.14 -10.30 8.43
C ALA A 121 -1.04 -9.37 8.98
N CYS A 122 -0.82 -9.35 10.30
CA CYS A 122 0.27 -8.59 10.91
C CYS A 122 1.65 -9.04 10.39
N LEU A 123 1.84 -10.35 10.20
CA LEU A 123 3.08 -10.93 9.69
C LEU A 123 3.42 -10.54 8.25
N SER A 124 2.39 -10.11 7.51
CA SER A 124 2.48 -9.68 6.12
C SER A 124 2.81 -8.19 5.97
N MET A 125 2.79 -7.42 7.06
CA MET A 125 3.05 -5.98 7.03
C MET A 125 4.50 -5.68 7.41
N PRO A 126 5.17 -4.77 6.68
CA PRO A 126 6.48 -4.30 7.09
C PRO A 126 6.36 -3.46 8.36
N THR A 127 7.49 -3.28 9.04
CA THR A 127 7.59 -2.46 10.25
C THR A 127 8.74 -1.49 10.13
N ASP A 128 8.71 -0.29 10.71
CA ASP A 128 9.92 0.56 10.75
C ASP A 128 11.02 0.05 11.69
N THR A 129 12.11 0.80 11.83
CA THR A 129 13.19 0.49 12.78
C THR A 129 12.72 0.44 14.24
N ASN A 130 11.62 1.12 14.55
CA ASN A 130 10.99 1.13 15.87
C ASN A 130 9.78 0.20 15.92
N THR A 131 9.64 -0.72 14.97
CA THR A 131 8.61 -1.77 14.91
C THR A 131 7.17 -1.30 14.74
N LEU A 132 6.95 -0.05 14.27
CA LEU A 132 5.62 0.42 13.89
C LEU A 132 5.16 -0.31 12.62
N LEU A 133 4.03 -1.02 12.70
CA LEU A 133 3.48 -1.79 11.58
C LEU A 133 2.90 -0.89 10.48
N ASP A 134 3.12 -1.22 9.22
CA ASP A 134 2.57 -0.48 8.07
C ASP A 134 1.33 -1.18 7.48
N TRP A 135 0.15 -0.76 7.92
CA TRP A 135 -1.13 -1.21 7.35
C TRP A 135 -1.47 -0.57 5.99
N GLY A 136 -0.67 0.39 5.52
CA GLY A 136 -0.97 1.22 4.34
C GLY A 136 -1.65 2.56 4.66
N HIS A 137 -1.98 2.84 5.93
CA HIS A 137 -2.55 4.12 6.37
C HIS A 137 -1.66 4.86 7.37
N ASP A 138 -1.92 6.15 7.55
CA ASP A 138 -1.20 7.08 8.44
C ASP A 138 -1.60 6.98 9.93
N TYR A 139 -2.38 5.96 10.30
CA TYR A 139 -3.01 5.83 11.62
C TYR A 139 -3.82 7.09 11.99
N ALA A 140 -4.45 7.73 11.00
CA ALA A 140 -5.16 9.00 11.12
C ALA A 140 -4.30 10.07 11.81
N GLY A 141 -3.13 10.34 11.23
CA GLY A 141 -2.19 11.38 11.66
C GLY A 141 -1.16 10.98 12.74
N ALA A 142 -0.98 9.70 13.06
CA ALA A 142 0.06 9.27 14.01
C ALA A 142 1.36 8.81 13.33
N SER A 143 1.31 8.52 12.03
CA SER A 143 2.49 8.15 11.24
C SER A 143 2.51 8.84 9.90
N SER A 144 3.70 8.95 9.32
CA SER A 144 3.90 9.45 7.96
C SER A 144 4.85 8.54 7.21
N ILE A 145 4.85 8.64 5.88
CA ILE A 145 5.86 8.00 5.07
C ILE A 145 7.12 8.87 5.16
N LYS A 146 8.22 8.29 5.63
CA LYS A 146 9.55 8.89 5.60
C LYS A 146 10.37 8.15 4.56
N GLN A 147 11.27 8.86 3.90
CA GLN A 147 12.23 8.17 3.06
C GLN A 147 13.37 7.64 3.92
N GLN A 148 13.64 6.33 3.80
CA GLN A 148 14.84 5.71 4.37
C GLN A 148 15.66 5.13 3.22
N PHE A 149 16.77 5.78 2.88
CA PHE A 149 17.55 5.53 1.66
C PHE A 149 16.70 5.74 0.38
N ASP A 150 16.69 4.79 -0.54
CA ASP A 150 15.91 4.83 -1.78
C ASP A 150 14.47 4.29 -1.60
N MET A 151 14.06 3.90 -0.39
CA MET A 151 12.73 3.29 -0.13
C MET A 151 11.87 4.11 0.82
N PRO A 152 10.55 4.21 0.56
CA PRO A 152 9.61 4.77 1.51
C PRO A 152 9.37 3.78 2.67
N VAL A 153 9.43 4.28 3.90
CA VAL A 153 9.14 3.53 5.13
C VAL A 153 8.18 4.34 5.98
N ARG A 154 7.07 3.73 6.42
CA ARG A 154 6.13 4.38 7.33
C ARG A 154 6.71 4.43 8.72
N SER A 155 6.79 5.63 9.31
CA SER A 155 7.33 5.81 10.66
C SER A 155 6.49 6.79 11.47
N SER A 156 6.66 6.77 12.79
CA SER A 156 5.98 7.68 13.71
C SER A 156 6.23 9.15 13.33
N CYS A 157 5.19 9.98 13.41
CA CYS A 157 5.32 11.43 13.27
C CYS A 157 6.05 12.08 14.45
N PHE A 158 6.19 11.38 15.57
CA PHE A 158 6.66 11.94 16.83
C PHE A 158 8.12 11.56 17.07
N GLN A 159 8.98 12.56 17.23
CA GLN A 159 10.41 12.38 17.52
C GLN A 159 10.66 12.04 19.00
N SER A 160 9.72 12.39 19.88
CA SER A 160 9.73 12.05 21.31
C SER A 160 8.31 11.79 21.81
N LEU A 161 8.18 11.21 23.00
CA LEU A 161 6.89 10.92 23.63
C LEU A 161 6.12 12.21 23.97
N GLU A 162 6.84 13.28 24.33
CA GLU A 162 6.29 14.61 24.67
C GLU A 162 5.72 15.34 23.45
N ALA A 163 6.11 14.96 22.24
CA ALA A 163 5.57 15.53 21.01
C ALA A 163 4.19 14.96 20.61
N ILE A 164 3.73 13.87 21.25
CA ILE A 164 2.44 13.24 20.95
C ILE A 164 1.29 14.20 21.36
N PRO A 165 0.34 14.57 20.49
CA PRO A 165 -0.77 15.44 20.87
C PRO A 165 -1.65 14.85 21.99
N GLN A 166 -2.18 15.71 22.88
CA GLN A 166 -3.04 15.27 24.00
C GLN A 166 -4.23 14.42 23.53
N MET A 167 -4.79 14.73 22.36
CA MET A 167 -5.84 13.92 21.75
C MET A 167 -5.41 12.46 21.60
N LEU A 168 -4.23 12.20 21.04
CA LEU A 168 -3.72 10.84 20.82
C LEU A 168 -3.34 10.12 22.11
N ARG A 169 -2.98 10.88 23.16
CA ARG A 169 -2.67 10.36 24.50
C ARG A 169 -3.88 10.02 25.35
N SER A 170 -5.07 10.52 25.00
CA SER A 170 -6.26 10.35 25.85
C SER A 170 -6.92 8.99 25.64
N ASP A 171 -7.38 8.33 26.70
CA ASP A 171 -7.96 6.97 26.62
C ASP A 171 -9.18 6.94 25.66
N PRO A 172 -9.11 6.20 24.53
CA PRO A 172 -10.19 6.16 23.57
C PRO A 172 -11.37 5.29 24.07
N TYR A 173 -11.16 4.41 25.04
CA TYR A 173 -12.21 3.53 25.56
C TYR A 173 -12.96 4.18 26.73
N HIS A 174 -12.23 4.72 27.70
CA HIS A 174 -12.82 5.42 28.85
C HIS A 174 -12.96 6.92 28.58
N VAL A 175 -14.10 7.33 28.05
CA VAL A 175 -14.42 8.74 27.83
C VAL A 175 -15.12 9.31 29.09
N PRO A 176 -14.47 10.21 29.86
CA PRO A 176 -15.05 10.75 31.10
C PRO A 176 -16.37 11.47 30.81
N GLY A 177 -17.42 11.16 31.57
CA GLY A 177 -18.74 11.79 31.42
C GLY A 177 -19.61 11.24 30.29
N LEU A 178 -19.13 10.29 29.46
CA LEU A 178 -19.93 9.70 28.38
C LEU A 178 -21.19 9.00 28.89
N VAL A 179 -21.06 8.18 29.95
CA VAL A 179 -22.21 7.48 30.55
C VAL A 179 -23.24 8.50 31.06
N ASN A 180 -22.78 9.53 31.78
CA ASN A 180 -23.65 10.60 32.25
C ASN A 180 -24.29 11.40 31.11
N ALA A 181 -23.61 11.55 29.96
CA ALA A 181 -24.18 12.21 28.78
C ALA A 181 -25.27 11.36 28.12
N ILE A 182 -25.09 10.02 28.09
CA ILE A 182 -26.11 9.08 27.60
C ILE A 182 -27.33 9.09 28.52
N ASP A 183 -27.10 9.02 29.84
CA ASP A 183 -28.18 8.97 30.83
C ASP A 183 -28.87 10.33 31.03
N GLY A 184 -28.11 11.43 30.96
CA GLY A 184 -28.55 12.79 31.22
C GLY A 184 -29.27 13.49 30.07
N ALA A 185 -29.29 12.88 28.88
CA ALA A 185 -29.94 13.42 27.68
C ALA A 185 -31.43 13.76 27.88
N ALA A 186 -32.09 13.14 28.87
CA ALA A 186 -33.47 13.46 29.25
C ALA A 186 -33.71 14.95 29.60
N ARG A 187 -32.69 15.66 30.12
CA ARG A 187 -32.83 17.03 30.63
C ARG A 187 -32.89 18.12 29.55
N LEU A 188 -32.54 17.81 28.31
CA LEU A 188 -32.59 18.74 27.17
C LEU A 188 -33.94 18.72 26.43
N GLN A 189 -34.94 17.99 26.93
CA GLN A 189 -36.27 17.90 26.32
C GLN A 189 -37.01 19.25 26.22
N ASN A 190 -36.62 20.27 27.00
CA ASN A 190 -37.50 21.42 27.21
C ASN A 190 -37.18 22.72 26.46
N ASP A 191 -36.05 22.92 25.80
CA ASP A 191 -35.74 24.28 25.33
C ASP A 191 -35.05 24.38 23.94
N VAL A 192 -35.65 25.22 23.08
CA VAL A 192 -35.06 26.07 22.01
C VAL A 192 -35.10 25.65 20.53
N PHE A 193 -35.39 24.42 20.09
CA PHE A 193 -35.20 24.04 18.66
C PHE A 193 -36.46 23.79 17.81
N LEU A 194 -37.57 24.49 18.07
CA LEU A 194 -38.74 24.51 17.17
C LEU A 194 -38.81 25.83 16.41
N SER A 195 -37.93 26.03 15.42
CA SER A 195 -38.20 27.01 14.37
C SER A 195 -39.26 26.40 13.45
N ARG A 196 -40.52 26.82 13.63
CA ARG A 196 -41.58 26.51 12.67
C ARG A 196 -41.36 27.39 11.44
N LEU A 197 -40.84 26.79 10.37
CA LEU A 197 -40.89 27.39 9.05
C LEU A 197 -42.33 27.32 8.56
N GLU A 198 -42.91 28.46 8.17
CA GLU A 198 -44.21 28.51 7.48
C GLU A 198 -43.97 28.69 5.97
N PRO A 199 -43.91 27.61 5.18
CA PRO A 199 -43.85 27.73 3.73
C PRO A 199 -45.21 28.16 3.17
N THR A 200 -45.19 28.90 2.07
CA THR A 200 -46.38 29.26 1.31
C THR A 200 -47.06 28.00 0.74
N VAL A 201 -48.39 27.91 0.76
CA VAL A 201 -49.16 26.76 0.24
C VAL A 201 -48.77 26.40 -1.21
N GLN A 202 -48.43 27.40 -2.02
CA GLN A 202 -48.02 27.23 -3.41
C GLN A 202 -46.67 26.52 -3.57
N SER A 203 -45.71 26.73 -2.66
CA SER A 203 -44.39 26.09 -2.72
C SER A 203 -44.43 24.61 -2.33
N LEU A 204 -45.36 24.23 -1.45
CA LEU A 204 -45.62 22.84 -1.09
C LEU A 204 -46.27 22.07 -2.25
N GLN A 205 -47.20 22.69 -2.98
CA GLN A 205 -47.91 22.03 -4.10
C GLN A 205 -47.04 21.83 -5.35
N SER A 206 -46.03 22.69 -5.56
CA SER A 206 -45.07 22.54 -6.67
C SER A 206 -43.97 21.51 -6.42
N ASP A 207 -43.79 21.07 -5.17
CA ASP A 207 -42.75 20.12 -4.79
C ASP A 207 -43.12 18.70 -5.22
N SER A 208 -42.24 18.02 -5.96
CA SER A 208 -42.44 16.65 -6.43
C SER A 208 -42.68 15.63 -5.30
N PHE A 209 -42.16 15.89 -4.10
CA PHE A 209 -42.32 15.03 -2.92
C PHE A 209 -43.65 15.22 -2.18
N SER A 210 -44.44 16.24 -2.53
CA SER A 210 -45.78 16.47 -1.93
C SER A 210 -46.76 15.32 -2.18
N ARG A 211 -46.49 14.48 -3.19
CA ARG A 211 -47.29 13.30 -3.55
C ARG A 211 -46.99 12.08 -2.69
N LEU A 212 -45.91 12.10 -1.90
CA LEU A 212 -45.53 10.97 -1.05
C LEU A 212 -46.26 11.02 0.29
N VAL A 213 -46.65 9.85 0.78
CA VAL A 213 -47.23 9.74 2.13
C VAL A 213 -46.18 10.08 3.21
N PRO A 214 -46.57 10.66 4.36
CA PRO A 214 -45.64 11.05 5.41
C PRO A 214 -44.71 9.94 5.89
N GLY A 215 -45.20 8.69 5.90
CA GLY A 215 -44.39 7.52 6.24
C GLY A 215 -43.17 7.32 5.34
N LEU A 216 -43.30 7.56 4.03
CA LEU A 216 -42.20 7.45 3.06
C LEU A 216 -41.22 8.60 3.20
N LEU A 217 -41.71 9.83 3.40
CA LEU A 217 -40.87 11.01 3.66
C LEU A 217 -39.99 10.80 4.89
N GLN A 218 -40.56 10.29 5.98
CA GLN A 218 -39.82 9.98 7.20
C GLN A 218 -38.82 8.82 7.02
N THR A 219 -39.13 7.81 6.19
CA THR A 219 -38.19 6.73 5.85
C THR A 219 -37.00 7.27 5.06
N ILE A 220 -37.24 8.14 4.07
CA ILE A 220 -36.17 8.78 3.27
C ILE A 220 -35.18 9.49 4.20
N VAL A 221 -35.66 10.39 5.08
CA VAL A 221 -34.74 11.10 5.99
C VAL A 221 -34.03 10.16 6.97
N THR A 222 -34.67 9.07 7.40
CA THR A 222 -34.06 8.09 8.31
C THR A 222 -32.90 7.34 7.64
N LEU A 223 -33.00 7.03 6.35
CA LEU A 223 -31.95 6.30 5.63
C LEU A 223 -30.81 7.19 5.16
N LEU A 224 -31.07 8.46 4.88
CA LEU A 224 -30.08 9.39 4.36
C LEU A 224 -29.04 9.80 5.44
N PRO A 225 -27.78 10.09 5.06
CA PRO A 225 -26.82 10.78 5.92
C PRO A 225 -27.31 12.17 6.36
N THR A 226 -26.80 12.67 7.50
CA THR A 226 -27.18 13.99 8.05
C THR A 226 -26.93 15.13 7.04
N SER A 227 -25.83 15.07 6.28
CA SER A 227 -25.48 16.05 5.23
C SER A 227 -26.54 16.11 4.14
N ASP A 228 -27.04 14.95 3.72
CA ASP A 228 -27.95 14.83 2.59
C ASP A 228 -29.35 15.24 3.02
N VAL A 229 -29.71 14.95 4.27
CA VAL A 229 -30.94 15.45 4.89
C VAL A 229 -30.90 16.97 4.97
N HIS A 230 -29.76 17.56 5.34
CA HIS A 230 -29.60 19.02 5.34
C HIS A 230 -29.79 19.60 3.93
N SER A 231 -29.10 19.06 2.92
CA SER A 231 -29.26 19.48 1.52
C SER A 231 -30.68 19.30 1.01
N LEU A 232 -31.34 18.19 1.35
CA LEU A 232 -32.71 17.89 0.96
C LEU A 232 -33.70 18.88 1.59
N ARG A 233 -33.50 19.25 2.86
CA ARG A 233 -34.31 20.27 3.53
C ARG A 233 -34.10 21.68 2.98
N LEU A 234 -32.92 21.99 2.42
CA LEU A 234 -32.69 23.24 1.70
C LEU A 234 -33.34 23.25 0.31
N ALA A 235 -33.40 22.09 -0.35
CA ALA A 235 -33.90 21.96 -1.72
C ALA A 235 -35.43 21.75 -1.80
N SER A 236 -36.07 21.22 -0.76
CA SER A 236 -37.48 20.82 -0.77
C SER A 236 -38.26 21.44 0.40
N PRO A 237 -39.27 22.29 0.13
CA PRO A 237 -40.19 22.80 1.15
C PRO A 237 -40.92 21.70 1.95
N VAL A 238 -41.23 20.57 1.30
CA VAL A 238 -41.86 19.41 1.95
C VAL A 238 -40.94 18.82 3.02
N PHE A 239 -39.65 18.62 2.71
CA PHE A 239 -38.69 18.15 3.70
C PHE A 239 -38.30 19.23 4.72
N ALA A 240 -38.27 20.50 4.32
CA ALA A 240 -37.98 21.63 5.21
C ALA A 240 -38.96 21.71 6.39
N THR A 241 -40.23 21.36 6.17
CA THR A 241 -41.29 21.35 7.19
C THR A 241 -41.50 20.00 7.87
N LEU A 242 -40.93 18.92 7.34
CA LEU A 242 -41.06 17.60 7.94
C LEU A 242 -40.43 17.57 9.34
N GLU A 243 -41.20 17.18 10.35
CA GLU A 243 -40.67 16.90 11.68
C GLU A 243 -39.81 15.63 11.66
N LEU A 244 -38.60 15.72 12.23
CA LEU A 244 -37.67 14.60 12.29
C LEU A 244 -38.01 13.70 13.49
N PRO A 245 -38.46 12.45 13.25
CA PRO A 245 -38.90 11.55 14.32
C PRO A 245 -37.73 10.98 15.13
N GLU A 246 -37.98 10.42 16.32
CA GLU A 246 -36.95 9.76 17.14
C GLU A 246 -36.17 8.67 16.40
N ARG A 247 -36.84 7.92 15.49
CA ARG A 247 -36.17 6.93 14.62
C ARG A 247 -35.10 7.55 13.71
N PHE A 248 -35.28 8.80 13.27
CA PHE A 248 -34.27 9.51 12.50
C PHE A 248 -33.03 9.80 13.35
N TRP A 249 -33.23 10.24 14.60
CA TRP A 249 -32.12 10.53 15.50
C TRP A 249 -31.40 9.25 15.93
N ALA A 250 -32.14 8.19 16.23
CA ALA A 250 -31.60 6.86 16.53
C ALA A 250 -30.74 6.31 15.37
N SER A 251 -31.16 6.54 14.12
CA SER A 251 -30.41 6.09 12.95
C SER A 251 -29.00 6.67 12.86
N ARG A 252 -28.73 7.84 13.47
CA ARG A 252 -27.39 8.45 13.48
C ARG A 252 -26.35 7.67 14.28
N PHE A 253 -26.80 6.77 15.15
CA PHE A 253 -25.96 5.89 15.98
C PHE A 253 -25.82 4.47 15.41
N GLN A 254 -26.45 4.20 14.27
CA GLN A 254 -26.34 2.91 13.59
C GLN A 254 -24.96 2.76 12.91
N PRO A 255 -24.51 1.52 12.66
CA PRO A 255 -23.27 1.27 11.95
C PRO A 255 -23.17 2.06 10.64
N GLY A 256 -22.05 2.73 10.40
CA GLY A 256 -21.82 3.54 9.20
C GLY A 256 -22.37 4.97 9.26
N HIS A 257 -23.07 5.36 10.33
CA HIS A 257 -23.54 6.73 10.55
C HIS A 257 -22.64 7.53 11.51
N GLU A 258 -23.05 8.75 11.79
CA GLU A 258 -22.26 9.81 12.43
C GLU A 258 -21.69 9.46 13.81
N PHE A 259 -22.46 8.76 14.63
CA PHE A 259 -22.12 8.37 16.01
C PHE A 259 -21.91 6.87 16.17
N ASP A 260 -21.55 6.17 15.09
CA ASP A 260 -21.32 4.72 15.10
C ASP A 260 -20.22 4.27 16.09
N HIS A 261 -19.34 5.18 16.49
CA HIS A 261 -18.29 5.00 17.50
C HIS A 261 -18.80 4.95 18.96
N LEU A 262 -20.12 4.98 19.16
CA LEU A 262 -20.79 4.89 20.46
C LEU A 262 -21.72 3.66 20.52
N PRO A 263 -21.23 2.42 20.36
CA PRO A 263 -22.08 1.23 20.36
C PRO A 263 -22.82 0.98 21.69
N GLU A 264 -22.38 1.60 22.79
CA GLU A 264 -22.98 1.48 24.13
C GLU A 264 -24.44 1.93 24.16
N VAL A 265 -24.83 2.87 23.30
CA VAL A 265 -26.20 3.40 23.21
C VAL A 265 -27.21 2.33 22.79
N HIS A 266 -26.78 1.23 22.16
CA HIS A 266 -27.68 0.13 21.77
C HIS A 266 -27.97 -0.81 22.94
N GLY A 267 -27.01 -0.99 23.85
CA GLY A 267 -27.21 -1.74 25.09
C GLY A 267 -27.92 -0.93 26.17
N ARG A 268 -27.86 0.40 26.07
CA ARG A 268 -28.51 1.36 26.98
C ARG A 268 -29.10 2.51 26.17
N PRO A 269 -30.28 2.31 25.54
CA PRO A 269 -30.88 3.36 24.72
C PRO A 269 -31.25 4.59 25.57
N PRO A 270 -30.99 5.81 25.07
CA PRO A 270 -31.39 7.02 25.76
C PRO A 270 -32.91 7.18 25.76
N GLN A 271 -33.44 7.98 26.69
CA GLN A 271 -34.86 8.33 26.70
C GLN A 271 -35.29 9.19 25.49
N SER A 272 -34.38 10.02 24.96
CA SER A 272 -34.55 10.73 23.68
C SER A 272 -33.24 10.72 22.90
N TRP A 273 -33.28 10.12 21.71
CA TRP A 273 -32.20 10.13 20.75
C TRP A 273 -31.94 11.53 20.21
N ARG A 274 -32.99 12.34 20.03
CA ARG A 274 -32.85 13.74 19.63
C ARG A 274 -32.04 14.53 20.64
N ALA A 275 -32.42 14.43 21.92
CA ALA A 275 -31.73 15.15 22.98
C ALA A 275 -30.27 14.67 23.12
N LEU A 276 -30.02 13.36 23.01
CA LEU A 276 -28.66 12.81 23.02
C LEU A 276 -27.83 13.36 21.85
N TYR A 277 -28.38 13.35 20.63
CA TYR A 277 -27.71 13.88 19.44
C TYR A 277 -27.23 15.32 19.65
N HIS A 278 -28.13 16.21 20.11
CA HIS A 278 -27.79 17.61 20.34
C HIS A 278 -26.80 17.78 21.52
N SER A 279 -26.99 17.01 22.60
CA SER A 279 -26.08 17.01 23.76
C SER A 279 -24.65 16.67 23.32
N LEU A 280 -24.49 15.58 22.55
CA LEU A 280 -23.19 15.15 22.06
C LEU A 280 -22.55 16.21 21.16
N LYS A 281 -23.31 16.82 20.26
CA LYS A 281 -22.81 17.89 19.37
C LYS A 281 -22.20 19.09 20.10
N ILE A 282 -22.65 19.37 21.32
CA ILE A 282 -22.14 20.44 22.17
C ILE A 282 -21.02 19.89 23.07
N TRP A 283 -21.32 18.83 23.81
CA TRP A 283 -20.45 18.26 24.84
C TRP A 283 -19.14 17.69 24.29
N THR A 284 -19.15 17.03 23.12
CA THR A 284 -17.93 16.39 22.59
C THR A 284 -16.90 17.40 22.08
N ARG A 285 -17.26 18.68 21.94
CA ARG A 285 -16.34 19.71 21.43
C ARG A 285 -15.21 19.92 22.44
N GLY A 286 -13.99 19.64 22.01
CA GLY A 286 -12.79 19.82 22.84
C GLY A 286 -12.52 18.69 23.84
N ILE A 287 -13.28 17.58 23.81
CA ILE A 287 -13.00 16.40 24.64
C ILE A 287 -11.98 15.50 23.91
N PRO A 288 -10.71 15.44 24.36
CA PRO A 288 -9.65 14.79 23.58
C PRO A 288 -9.83 13.26 23.49
N SER A 289 -10.30 12.61 24.56
CA SER A 289 -10.62 11.17 24.57
C SER A 289 -11.72 10.83 23.56
N MET A 290 -12.68 11.72 23.34
CA MET A 290 -13.74 11.51 22.38
C MET A 290 -13.24 11.59 20.94
N ALA A 291 -12.37 12.56 20.65
CA ALA A 291 -11.71 12.66 19.36
C ALA A 291 -10.83 11.42 19.09
N ASN A 292 -10.07 10.96 20.08
CA ASN A 292 -9.25 9.75 19.94
C ASN A 292 -10.11 8.49 19.75
N ARG A 293 -11.23 8.38 20.46
CA ARG A 293 -12.18 7.28 20.29
C ARG A 293 -12.70 7.20 18.87
N LYS A 294 -13.14 8.33 18.29
CA LYS A 294 -13.62 8.37 16.90
C LYS A 294 -12.52 7.92 15.93
N ARG A 295 -11.27 8.36 16.17
CA ARG A 295 -10.09 7.95 15.41
C ARG A 295 -9.84 6.44 15.50
N VAL A 296 -9.72 5.89 16.71
CA VAL A 296 -9.42 4.46 16.94
C VAL A 296 -10.56 3.57 16.46
N TRP A 297 -11.82 4.02 16.57
CA TRP A 297 -12.97 3.35 15.97
C TRP A 297 -12.86 3.25 14.44
N GLY A 298 -12.44 4.33 13.78
CA GLY A 298 -12.17 4.33 12.35
C GLY A 298 -11.11 3.31 11.94
N LEU A 299 -9.97 3.30 12.65
CA LEU A 299 -8.88 2.33 12.43
C LEU A 299 -9.35 0.88 12.67
N SER A 300 -10.12 0.67 13.73
CA SER A 300 -10.73 -0.62 14.05
C SER A 300 -11.57 -1.13 12.89
N LYS A 301 -12.48 -0.31 12.35
CA LYS A 301 -13.32 -0.71 11.21
C LYS A 301 -12.49 -1.06 9.97
N GLN A 302 -11.41 -0.33 9.69
CA GLN A 302 -10.52 -0.62 8.56
C GLN A 302 -9.83 -1.99 8.73
N LEU A 303 -9.34 -2.29 9.93
CA LEU A 303 -8.74 -3.60 10.23
C LEU A 303 -9.80 -4.71 10.16
N GLN A 304 -10.98 -4.51 10.75
CA GLN A 304 -12.09 -5.46 10.66
C GLN A 304 -12.50 -5.75 9.21
N ALA A 305 -12.62 -4.72 8.36
CA ALA A 305 -12.95 -4.88 6.95
C ALA A 305 -11.87 -5.66 6.19
N THR A 306 -10.60 -5.47 6.54
CA THR A 306 -9.49 -6.25 5.98
C THR A 306 -9.59 -7.71 6.40
N LEU A 307 -9.73 -7.99 7.69
CA LEU A 307 -9.80 -9.36 8.21
C LEU A 307 -11.04 -10.12 7.73
N THR A 308 -12.19 -9.44 7.59
CA THR A 308 -13.43 -10.04 7.08
C THR A 308 -13.28 -10.53 5.64
N GLN A 309 -12.43 -9.89 4.83
CA GLN A 309 -12.15 -10.36 3.47
C GLN A 309 -11.33 -11.65 3.47
N LEU A 310 -10.52 -11.88 4.51
CA LEU A 310 -9.60 -13.04 4.61
C LEU A 310 -10.24 -14.23 5.32
N ASP A 311 -11.21 -13.98 6.21
CA ASP A 311 -11.83 -15.02 7.01
C ASP A 311 -12.57 -16.04 6.14
N GLY A 312 -12.26 -17.33 6.33
CA GLY A 312 -12.79 -18.42 5.52
C GLY A 312 -12.23 -18.52 4.08
N VAL A 313 -11.24 -17.69 3.70
CA VAL A 313 -10.65 -17.73 2.35
C VAL A 313 -9.31 -18.47 2.37
N SER A 314 -9.28 -19.65 1.76
CA SER A 314 -8.07 -20.48 1.63
C SER A 314 -7.22 -20.08 0.42
N CYS A 315 -5.89 -20.18 0.52
CA CYS A 315 -4.97 -20.05 -0.61
C CYS A 315 -4.92 -21.34 -1.45
N GLN A 316 -5.47 -21.33 -2.65
CA GLN A 316 -5.67 -22.50 -3.52
C GLN A 316 -4.51 -22.73 -4.52
N GLY A 317 -4.41 -23.96 -5.05
CA GLY A 317 -3.34 -24.42 -5.95
C GLY A 317 -2.49 -25.53 -5.32
N ASP A 318 -1.55 -26.10 -6.06
CA ASP A 318 -0.63 -27.11 -5.52
C ASP A 318 0.30 -26.46 -4.50
N LEU A 319 0.38 -27.03 -3.28
CA LEU A 319 1.25 -26.54 -2.22
C LEU A 319 2.74 -26.65 -2.63
N LEU A 320 3.45 -25.53 -2.53
CA LEU A 320 4.90 -25.49 -2.47
C LEU A 320 5.30 -25.09 -1.04
N SER A 321 6.17 -25.91 -0.43
CA SER A 321 6.57 -25.72 0.96
C SER A 321 7.23 -24.36 1.17
N THR A 322 6.82 -23.64 2.21
CA THR A 322 7.47 -22.42 2.68
C THR A 322 7.82 -22.58 4.16
N TRP A 323 8.50 -21.59 4.74
CA TRP A 323 8.75 -21.52 6.18
C TRP A 323 7.48 -21.37 7.04
N PHE A 324 6.36 -20.94 6.44
CA PHE A 324 5.08 -20.73 7.13
C PHE A 324 4.06 -21.84 6.81
N ASP A 325 4.13 -22.44 5.62
CA ASP A 325 3.18 -23.42 5.11
C ASP A 325 3.92 -24.68 4.65
N THR A 326 4.07 -25.66 5.55
CA THR A 326 4.76 -26.93 5.32
C THR A 326 3.77 -28.10 5.23
N SER A 327 4.08 -29.10 4.38
CA SER A 327 3.30 -30.33 4.30
C SER A 327 3.85 -31.36 5.30
N PRO A 328 3.06 -31.86 6.26
CA PRO A 328 3.53 -32.88 7.20
C PRO A 328 3.83 -34.25 6.54
N ASP A 329 3.18 -34.57 5.41
CA ASP A 329 3.18 -35.92 4.81
C ASP A 329 3.99 -36.09 3.49
N ARG A 330 4.95 -35.22 3.19
CA ARG A 330 5.82 -35.42 2.00
C ARG A 330 7.13 -36.14 2.35
N SER A 331 7.03 -37.30 2.99
CA SER A 331 7.97 -38.40 2.75
C SER A 331 7.41 -39.26 1.61
N ASP A 332 8.18 -39.41 0.53
CA ASP A 332 8.04 -40.50 -0.44
C ASP A 332 6.70 -40.66 -1.19
N GLN A 333 6.27 -39.65 -1.95
CA GLN A 333 5.47 -39.91 -3.15
C GLN A 333 6.17 -39.37 -4.40
N ASN A 334 6.71 -40.33 -5.15
CA ASN A 334 7.27 -40.22 -6.50
C ASN A 334 6.30 -39.51 -7.46
N ILE A 335 6.36 -38.19 -7.53
CA ILE A 335 6.19 -37.49 -8.80
C ILE A 335 7.53 -36.83 -9.06
N PRO A 336 8.28 -37.23 -10.11
CA PRO A 336 9.36 -36.40 -10.61
C PRO A 336 8.69 -35.18 -11.23
N LYS A 337 8.28 -34.20 -10.41
CA LYS A 337 8.08 -32.84 -10.91
C LYS A 337 9.50 -32.43 -11.29
N ALA A 338 9.84 -32.61 -12.57
CA ALA A 338 11.09 -32.14 -13.15
C ALA A 338 11.40 -30.78 -12.54
N GLU A 339 12.63 -30.55 -12.11
CA GLU A 339 13.04 -29.33 -11.43
C GLU A 339 12.74 -28.13 -12.35
N VAL A 340 11.56 -27.54 -12.20
CA VAL A 340 11.08 -26.47 -13.08
C VAL A 340 11.94 -25.26 -12.79
N SER A 341 12.64 -24.79 -13.81
CA SER A 341 13.33 -23.51 -13.73
C SER A 341 12.27 -22.39 -13.79
N TRP A 342 12.38 -21.41 -12.89
CA TRP A 342 11.38 -20.36 -12.72
C TRP A 342 11.94 -19.00 -13.14
N HIS A 343 11.32 -18.35 -14.11
CA HIS A 343 11.46 -16.91 -14.29
C HIS A 343 10.43 -16.21 -13.40
N THR A 344 10.90 -15.31 -12.53
CA THR A 344 10.09 -14.73 -11.45
C THR A 344 10.05 -13.21 -11.56
N ALA A 345 8.84 -12.67 -11.59
CA ALA A 345 8.58 -11.24 -11.48
C ALA A 345 8.16 -10.90 -10.05
N SER A 346 8.93 -10.04 -9.39
CA SER A 346 8.66 -9.59 -8.02
C SER A 346 9.25 -8.22 -7.75
N ARG A 347 8.72 -7.53 -6.74
CA ARG A 347 9.27 -6.25 -6.27
C ARG A 347 9.17 -6.18 -4.75
N ALA A 348 10.27 -5.80 -4.12
CA ALA A 348 10.35 -5.56 -2.68
C ALA A 348 9.84 -6.73 -1.81
N VAL A 349 10.12 -7.97 -2.24
CA VAL A 349 9.82 -9.17 -1.46
C VAL A 349 10.95 -9.42 -0.47
N ALA A 350 10.64 -9.32 0.83
CA ALA A 350 11.60 -9.45 1.91
C ALA A 350 12.04 -10.90 2.11
N ASN A 351 13.35 -11.10 2.19
CA ASN A 351 13.94 -12.37 2.61
C ASN A 351 13.82 -12.51 4.13
N LEU A 352 13.58 -13.74 4.61
CA LEU A 352 13.32 -14.01 6.03
C LEU A 352 14.41 -13.52 6.98
N GLY A 353 15.68 -13.71 6.61
CA GLY A 353 16.83 -13.30 7.41
C GLY A 353 17.20 -11.82 7.29
N LYS A 354 16.39 -11.00 6.61
CA LYS A 354 16.61 -9.57 6.44
C LYS A 354 15.49 -8.78 7.11
N SER A 355 15.82 -7.57 7.57
CA SER A 355 14.84 -6.66 8.15
C SER A 355 13.72 -6.35 7.15
N PHE A 356 12.47 -6.36 7.64
CA PHE A 356 11.28 -6.17 6.82
C PHE A 356 10.72 -4.74 7.00
N PHE A 357 11.46 -3.75 6.47
CA PHE A 357 11.12 -2.33 6.63
C PHE A 357 10.13 -1.81 5.59
N TYR A 358 9.99 -2.49 4.46
CA TYR A 358 9.13 -2.11 3.36
C TYR A 358 8.76 -3.34 2.52
N GLY A 359 7.78 -3.16 1.65
CA GLY A 359 7.39 -4.15 0.66
C GLY A 359 6.49 -5.25 1.20
N SER A 360 6.77 -6.51 0.82
CA SER A 360 5.94 -7.67 1.18
C SER A 360 6.76 -8.86 1.67
N ARG A 361 6.12 -9.83 2.34
CA ARG A 361 6.75 -11.08 2.78
C ARG A 361 5.96 -12.29 2.30
N VAL A 362 6.65 -13.26 1.71
CA VAL A 362 6.01 -14.52 1.27
C VAL A 362 5.68 -15.37 2.49
N LEU A 363 4.40 -15.72 2.65
CA LEU A 363 3.95 -16.72 3.61
C LEU A 363 3.59 -18.02 2.89
N ARG A 364 2.96 -17.94 1.71
CA ARG A 364 2.45 -19.12 1.00
C ARG A 364 2.93 -19.14 -0.43
N ALA A 365 3.27 -20.31 -0.93
CA ALA A 365 3.58 -20.54 -2.34
C ALA A 365 2.65 -21.62 -2.89
N ARG A 366 2.13 -21.38 -4.09
CA ARG A 366 1.22 -22.28 -4.80
C ARG A 366 1.67 -22.41 -6.25
N ALA A 367 1.38 -23.53 -6.87
CA ALA A 367 1.68 -23.74 -8.28
C ALA A 367 0.54 -24.42 -9.03
N LEU A 368 0.57 -24.26 -10.35
CA LEU A 368 -0.23 -24.98 -11.31
C LEU A 368 0.70 -25.56 -12.37
N TYR A 369 0.40 -26.79 -12.78
CA TYR A 369 1.17 -27.53 -13.78
C TYR A 369 0.22 -27.98 -14.87
N PHE A 370 0.60 -27.75 -16.11
CA PHE A 370 -0.16 -28.12 -17.29
C PHE A 370 0.63 -29.19 -18.04
N SER A 371 -0.08 -30.17 -18.63
CA SER A 371 0.55 -31.24 -19.41
C SER A 371 1.12 -30.73 -20.73
N GLU A 372 0.56 -29.64 -21.25
CA GLU A 372 0.98 -28.95 -22.47
C GLU A 372 0.89 -27.44 -22.23
N PRO A 373 1.54 -26.60 -23.07
CA PRO A 373 1.42 -25.16 -22.98
C PRO A 373 -0.05 -24.72 -22.98
N VAL A 374 -0.44 -24.00 -21.94
CA VAL A 374 -1.84 -23.72 -21.65
C VAL A 374 -2.44 -22.78 -22.69
N LYS A 375 -3.59 -23.17 -23.25
CA LYS A 375 -4.49 -22.24 -23.95
C LYS A 375 -5.63 -21.89 -23.02
N LEU A 376 -5.97 -20.62 -22.99
CA LEU A 376 -6.95 -20.10 -22.05
C LEU A 376 -8.12 -19.55 -22.83
N ARG A 377 -9.33 -19.96 -22.44
CA ARG A 377 -10.56 -19.33 -22.91
C ARG A 377 -10.88 -18.08 -22.10
N GLN A 378 -10.61 -18.15 -20.80
CA GLN A 378 -10.92 -17.07 -19.87
C GLN A 378 -9.97 -17.08 -18.67
N MET A 379 -9.56 -15.89 -18.25
CA MET A 379 -8.90 -15.68 -16.97
C MET A 379 -9.75 -14.74 -16.10
N SER A 380 -9.91 -15.08 -14.83
CA SER A 380 -10.59 -14.24 -13.84
C SER A 380 -9.63 -13.90 -12.71
N VAL A 381 -9.56 -12.63 -12.36
CA VAL A 381 -8.60 -12.08 -11.40
C VAL A 381 -9.36 -11.62 -10.16
N SER A 382 -9.07 -12.21 -9.01
CA SER A 382 -9.65 -11.84 -7.71
C SER A 382 -8.85 -10.73 -7.05
N PHE A 383 -9.53 -9.86 -6.31
CA PHE A 383 -8.91 -8.71 -5.63
C PHE A 383 -9.24 -8.66 -4.14
N VAL A 384 -8.30 -8.14 -3.37
CA VAL A 384 -8.47 -7.74 -1.98
C VAL A 384 -8.29 -6.21 -1.86
N HIS A 385 -9.06 -5.59 -0.98
CA HIS A 385 -8.93 -4.16 -0.67
C HIS A 385 -8.27 -3.99 0.69
N THR A 386 -7.17 -3.22 0.73
CA THR A 386 -6.48 -2.83 1.96
C THR A 386 -6.40 -1.30 2.04
N ALA A 387 -5.88 -0.77 3.14
CA ALA A 387 -5.66 0.67 3.24
C ALA A 387 -4.58 1.19 2.27
N ALA A 388 -3.65 0.33 1.83
CA ALA A 388 -2.67 0.62 0.76
C ALA A 388 -3.28 0.52 -0.66
N GLY A 389 -4.59 0.25 -0.78
CA GLY A 389 -5.32 0.15 -2.04
C GLY A 389 -5.71 -1.27 -2.40
N ARG A 390 -6.09 -1.47 -3.67
CA ARG A 390 -6.56 -2.74 -4.21
C ARG A 390 -5.39 -3.55 -4.79
N PHE A 391 -5.37 -4.86 -4.54
CA PHE A 391 -4.32 -5.76 -5.01
C PHE A 391 -4.91 -7.07 -5.55
N ILE A 392 -4.20 -7.72 -6.47
CA ILE A 392 -4.53 -9.05 -6.94
C ILE A 392 -4.29 -10.05 -5.80
N SER A 393 -5.25 -10.93 -5.54
CA SER A 393 -5.14 -11.95 -4.49
C SER A 393 -5.29 -13.38 -4.99
N GLY A 394 -5.80 -13.59 -6.20
CA GLY A 394 -5.86 -14.91 -6.82
C GLY A 394 -6.30 -14.88 -8.27
N LEU A 395 -6.09 -16.01 -8.96
CA LEU A 395 -6.36 -16.21 -10.37
C LEU A 395 -7.24 -17.46 -10.54
N LYS A 396 -8.21 -17.39 -11.43
CA LYS A 396 -8.95 -18.55 -11.94
C LYS A 396 -8.81 -18.57 -13.45
N MET A 397 -8.25 -19.65 -13.97
CA MET A 397 -8.03 -19.87 -15.40
C MET A 397 -8.97 -20.97 -15.88
N ILE A 398 -9.60 -20.76 -17.03
CA ILE A 398 -10.44 -21.73 -17.71
C ILE A 398 -9.74 -22.07 -19.03
N ASP A 399 -9.33 -23.32 -19.20
CA ASP A 399 -8.62 -23.79 -20.38
C ASP A 399 -9.55 -24.07 -21.58
N GLU A 400 -8.99 -24.47 -22.73
CA GLU A 400 -9.77 -24.79 -23.92
C GLU A 400 -10.79 -25.93 -23.70
N HIS A 401 -10.50 -26.82 -22.75
CA HIS A 401 -11.38 -27.93 -22.35
C HIS A 401 -12.38 -27.56 -21.25
N SER A 402 -12.53 -26.27 -20.93
CA SER A 402 -13.41 -25.76 -19.87
C SER A 402 -13.06 -26.28 -18.46
N ARG A 403 -11.84 -26.78 -18.24
CA ARG A 403 -11.35 -27.16 -16.91
C ARG A 403 -10.95 -25.89 -16.16
N SER A 404 -11.27 -25.85 -14.88
CA SER A 404 -11.02 -24.70 -14.01
C SER A 404 -9.77 -24.93 -13.16
N HIS A 405 -8.77 -24.07 -13.34
CA HIS A 405 -7.53 -24.05 -12.57
C HIS A 405 -7.52 -22.82 -11.66
N VAL A 406 -7.24 -22.99 -10.37
CA VAL A 406 -7.24 -21.88 -9.41
C VAL A 406 -5.90 -21.75 -8.72
N LEU A 407 -5.46 -20.50 -8.55
CA LEU A 407 -4.24 -20.14 -7.84
C LEU A 407 -4.50 -18.97 -6.88
N GLY A 408 -4.19 -19.10 -5.59
CA GLY A 408 -4.31 -18.03 -4.61
C GLY A 408 -5.67 -17.91 -3.90
N TYR A 409 -5.95 -16.72 -3.36
CA TYR A 409 -7.17 -16.39 -2.61
C TYR A 409 -8.30 -15.93 -3.56
N ARG A 410 -9.50 -16.51 -3.40
CA ARG A 410 -10.66 -16.19 -4.26
C ARG A 410 -11.64 -15.26 -3.56
N HIS A 411 -11.93 -14.12 -4.18
CA HIS A 411 -12.98 -13.19 -3.75
C HIS A 411 -13.99 -13.00 -4.87
N THR A 412 -15.05 -13.82 -4.85
CA THR A 412 -16.05 -13.88 -5.95
C THR A 412 -16.78 -12.56 -6.19
N LYS A 413 -16.90 -11.70 -5.16
CA LYS A 413 -17.55 -10.38 -5.26
C LYS A 413 -16.65 -9.29 -5.84
N ALA A 414 -15.34 -9.54 -5.92
CA ALA A 414 -14.33 -8.58 -6.40
C ALA A 414 -13.46 -9.27 -7.45
N THR A 415 -14.03 -9.52 -8.63
CA THR A 415 -13.36 -10.23 -9.73
C THR A 415 -13.45 -9.44 -11.03
N SER A 416 -12.37 -9.42 -11.80
CA SER A 416 -12.35 -8.92 -13.19
C SER A 416 -12.05 -10.06 -14.15
N HIS A 417 -12.58 -9.99 -15.37
CA HIS A 417 -12.41 -11.04 -16.38
C HIS A 417 -11.57 -10.54 -17.56
N ILE A 418 -10.71 -11.41 -18.06
CA ILE A 418 -9.94 -11.26 -19.28
C ILE A 418 -10.39 -12.38 -20.21
N SER A 419 -10.84 -12.02 -21.41
CA SER A 419 -11.20 -12.97 -22.46
C SER A 419 -9.98 -13.19 -23.35
N LEU A 420 -9.76 -14.44 -23.74
CA LEU A 420 -8.64 -14.87 -24.55
C LEU A 420 -9.14 -15.73 -25.70
N ASP A 421 -8.37 -15.80 -26.78
CA ASP A 421 -8.63 -16.73 -27.87
C ASP A 421 -8.27 -18.16 -27.42
N PRO A 422 -9.22 -19.11 -27.40
CA PRO A 422 -8.95 -20.47 -26.95
C PRO A 422 -8.02 -21.27 -27.88
N ASP A 423 -7.80 -20.82 -29.12
CA ASP A 423 -6.98 -21.55 -30.09
C ASP A 423 -5.48 -21.29 -29.92
N GLU A 424 -5.12 -20.20 -29.21
CA GLU A 424 -3.74 -19.78 -28.98
C GLU A 424 -3.29 -19.97 -27.53
N HIS A 425 -2.02 -20.35 -27.36
CA HIS A 425 -1.40 -20.38 -26.04
C HIS A 425 -0.93 -18.99 -25.62
N ILE A 426 -0.88 -18.74 -24.31
CA ILE A 426 -0.27 -17.51 -23.79
C ILE A 426 1.24 -17.68 -23.63
N LEU A 427 1.99 -16.62 -23.91
CA LEU A 427 3.44 -16.56 -23.70
C LEU A 427 3.83 -16.10 -22.28
N GLY A 428 2.85 -15.70 -21.47
CA GLY A 428 3.06 -15.26 -20.09
C GLY A 428 2.18 -14.06 -19.76
N TRP A 429 2.71 -13.15 -18.93
CA TRP A 429 1.96 -12.03 -18.38
C TRP A 429 2.78 -10.74 -18.34
N GLU A 430 2.11 -9.61 -18.42
CA GLU A 430 2.65 -8.33 -17.98
C GLU A 430 1.97 -7.91 -16.68
N LEU A 431 2.79 -7.50 -15.70
CA LEU A 431 2.36 -7.20 -14.35
C LEU A 431 2.60 -5.73 -14.06
N ALA A 432 1.63 -5.06 -13.43
CA ALA A 432 1.80 -3.76 -12.81
C ALA A 432 2.07 -3.97 -11.31
N ILE A 433 3.26 -3.57 -10.85
CA ILE A 433 3.80 -3.97 -9.55
C ILE A 433 4.11 -2.75 -8.67
N ASP A 434 3.38 -2.65 -7.56
CA ASP A 434 3.64 -1.73 -6.47
C ASP A 434 4.68 -2.32 -5.49
N LEU A 435 5.25 -1.50 -4.61
CA LEU A 435 6.13 -1.99 -3.54
C LEU A 435 5.42 -3.01 -2.65
N CYS A 436 4.13 -2.80 -2.40
CA CYS A 436 3.33 -3.67 -1.54
C CYS A 436 2.73 -4.87 -2.26
N GLY A 437 2.92 -5.07 -3.57
CA GLY A 437 2.37 -6.25 -4.28
C GLY A 437 1.85 -5.94 -5.68
N ILE A 438 1.16 -6.91 -6.28
CA ILE A 438 0.73 -6.82 -7.68
C ILE A 438 -0.65 -6.14 -7.79
N LYS A 439 -0.72 -5.06 -8.57
CA LYS A 439 -1.92 -4.20 -8.75
C LYS A 439 -2.75 -4.57 -9.98
N GLY A 440 -2.08 -4.99 -11.05
CA GLY A 440 -2.70 -5.28 -12.33
C GLY A 440 -1.98 -6.37 -13.10
N ILE A 441 -2.71 -7.04 -13.99
CA ILE A 441 -2.20 -8.11 -14.85
C ILE A 441 -2.86 -8.06 -16.23
N ALA A 442 -2.06 -8.32 -17.27
CA ALA A 442 -2.51 -8.62 -18.62
C ALA A 442 -1.81 -9.90 -19.10
N ALA A 443 -2.48 -10.70 -19.93
CA ALA A 443 -1.84 -11.84 -20.57
C ALA A 443 -1.11 -11.40 -21.84
N VAL A 444 -0.01 -12.08 -22.16
CA VAL A 444 0.74 -11.90 -23.40
C VAL A 444 0.30 -13.00 -24.38
N CYS A 445 -0.33 -12.61 -25.48
CA CYS A 445 -0.79 -13.49 -26.54
C CYS A 445 0.38 -14.09 -27.35
N ALA A 446 0.10 -15.07 -28.21
CA ALA A 446 1.12 -15.75 -29.02
C ALA A 446 1.82 -14.80 -30.02
N ASP A 447 1.09 -13.80 -30.52
CA ASP A 447 1.63 -12.73 -31.38
C ASP A 447 2.43 -11.67 -30.62
N GLY A 448 2.52 -11.77 -29.29
CA GLY A 448 3.21 -10.83 -28.42
C GLY A 448 2.37 -9.61 -27.98
N THR A 449 1.12 -9.50 -28.43
CA THR A 449 0.20 -8.45 -27.98
C THR A 449 -0.28 -8.69 -26.55
N LEU A 450 -0.76 -7.63 -25.90
CA LEU A 450 -1.34 -7.71 -24.57
C LEU A 450 -2.86 -7.76 -24.66
N THR A 451 -3.48 -8.57 -23.80
CA THR A 451 -4.92 -8.46 -23.54
C THR A 451 -5.25 -7.15 -22.81
N GLY A 452 -6.55 -6.87 -22.63
CA GLY A 452 -6.99 -5.86 -21.68
C GLY A 452 -6.47 -6.14 -20.26
N TRP A 453 -6.19 -5.08 -19.51
CA TRP A 453 -5.71 -5.16 -18.13
C TRP A 453 -6.85 -5.50 -17.16
N ALA A 454 -6.58 -6.41 -16.24
CA ALA A 454 -7.38 -6.57 -15.02
C ALA A 454 -6.66 -5.91 -13.85
N GLY A 455 -7.30 -4.95 -13.19
CA GLY A 455 -6.71 -4.17 -12.10
C GLY A 455 -6.13 -2.85 -12.58
N GLU A 456 -5.22 -2.28 -11.78
CA GLU A 456 -4.62 -0.96 -12.04
C GLU A 456 -3.25 -1.12 -12.71
N SER A 457 -3.05 -0.48 -13.86
CA SER A 457 -1.78 -0.52 -14.61
C SER A 457 -1.12 0.86 -14.83
N ALA A 458 -1.89 1.94 -14.75
CA ALA A 458 -1.38 3.29 -14.91
C ALA A 458 -0.60 3.74 -13.68
N GLY A 459 0.53 4.43 -13.88
CA GLY A 459 1.33 4.99 -12.78
C GLY A 459 2.13 3.97 -11.96
N PHE A 460 2.12 2.69 -12.33
CA PHE A 460 2.87 1.64 -11.66
C PHE A 460 3.95 1.06 -12.57
N PRO A 461 5.13 0.71 -12.03
CA PRO A 461 6.13 -0.02 -12.79
C PRO A 461 5.64 -1.36 -13.31
N ARG A 462 6.13 -1.74 -14.50
CA ARG A 462 5.73 -2.95 -15.22
C ARG A 462 6.85 -3.97 -15.29
N TRP A 463 6.47 -5.24 -15.20
CA TRP A 463 7.36 -6.37 -15.45
C TRP A 463 6.71 -7.30 -16.47
N ARG A 464 7.38 -7.54 -17.59
CA ARG A 464 6.91 -8.49 -18.61
C ARG A 464 7.50 -9.88 -18.36
N LEU A 465 6.67 -10.74 -17.79
CA LEU A 465 6.97 -12.14 -17.55
C LEU A 465 6.62 -12.97 -18.79
N LYS A 466 7.36 -12.75 -19.89
CA LYS A 466 7.20 -13.41 -21.20
C LYS A 466 8.37 -14.37 -21.47
N GLY A 467 8.07 -15.48 -22.15
CA GLY A 467 9.08 -16.40 -22.69
C GLY A 467 8.80 -16.72 -24.14
N SER A 468 9.72 -17.46 -24.78
CA SER A 468 9.62 -17.83 -26.20
C SER A 468 8.72 -19.05 -26.46
N GLN A 469 8.17 -19.64 -25.42
CA GLN A 469 7.25 -20.78 -25.49
C GLN A 469 6.02 -20.49 -24.62
N GLY A 470 4.92 -21.18 -24.90
CA GLY A 470 3.74 -21.09 -24.07
C GLY A 470 3.99 -21.55 -22.63
N VAL A 471 3.09 -21.15 -21.73
CA VAL A 471 3.24 -21.41 -20.29
C VAL A 471 2.81 -22.83 -19.94
N SER A 472 3.68 -23.60 -19.30
CA SER A 472 3.40 -24.98 -18.86
C SER A 472 3.36 -25.13 -17.35
N ALA A 473 3.94 -24.19 -16.61
CA ALA A 473 3.78 -24.12 -15.16
C ALA A 473 3.77 -22.68 -14.65
N VAL A 474 2.99 -22.44 -13.61
CA VAL A 474 2.88 -21.15 -12.94
C VAL A 474 3.13 -21.35 -11.46
N LYS A 475 4.00 -20.54 -10.88
CA LYS A 475 4.16 -20.43 -9.43
C LYS A 475 3.69 -19.04 -9.02
N ALA A 476 2.93 -18.98 -7.94
CA ALA A 476 2.51 -17.73 -7.32
C ALA A 476 2.85 -17.75 -5.83
N GLU A 477 3.38 -16.64 -5.36
CA GLU A 477 3.78 -16.43 -3.98
C GLU A 477 2.92 -15.32 -3.38
N PHE A 478 2.43 -15.58 -2.17
CA PHE A 478 1.43 -14.78 -1.50
C PHE A 478 1.88 -14.43 -0.09
N ASP A 479 1.52 -13.24 0.36
CA ASP A 479 1.43 -12.96 1.79
C ASP A 479 0.08 -13.49 2.33
N ALA A 480 -0.39 -13.05 3.50
CA ALA A 480 -1.69 -13.49 4.03
C ALA A 480 -2.91 -12.95 3.25
N LEU A 481 -2.73 -11.94 2.39
CA LEU A 481 -3.82 -11.18 1.78
C LEU A 481 -3.81 -11.25 0.24
N LYS A 482 -2.64 -11.24 -0.37
CA LYS A 482 -2.46 -10.87 -1.79
C LYS A 482 -1.24 -11.52 -2.44
N LEU A 483 -1.22 -11.44 -3.76
CA LEU A 483 -0.15 -11.90 -4.63
C LEU A 483 1.02 -10.90 -4.58
N VAL A 484 2.22 -11.41 -4.27
CA VAL A 484 3.44 -10.59 -4.11
C VAL A 484 4.52 -10.93 -5.13
N SER A 485 4.43 -12.12 -5.75
CA SER A 485 5.37 -12.58 -6.76
C SER A 485 4.69 -13.63 -7.66
N LEU A 486 5.00 -13.58 -8.95
CA LEU A 486 4.48 -14.51 -9.96
C LEU A 486 5.65 -15.01 -10.81
N SER A 487 5.64 -16.32 -11.07
CA SER A 487 6.66 -16.98 -11.89
C SER A 487 6.01 -17.86 -12.94
N ARG A 488 6.73 -18.02 -14.05
CA ARG A 488 6.43 -19.02 -15.09
C ARG A 488 7.62 -19.96 -15.27
N ASP A 489 7.35 -21.11 -15.88
CA ASP A 489 8.38 -22.04 -16.32
C ASP A 489 9.32 -21.41 -17.37
N THR A 490 10.59 -21.77 -17.29
CA THR A 490 11.63 -21.46 -18.29
C THR A 490 12.37 -22.72 -18.74
N LEU A 491 12.79 -22.73 -20.00
CA LEU A 491 13.69 -23.75 -20.53
C LEU A 491 15.15 -23.30 -20.33
N PRO A 492 16.04 -24.18 -19.84
CA PRO A 492 17.43 -23.82 -19.52
C PRO A 492 18.28 -23.34 -20.72
N ASP A 493 17.87 -23.63 -21.96
CA ASP A 493 18.66 -23.36 -23.17
C ASP A 493 18.13 -22.21 -24.05
N LYS A 494 17.11 -21.46 -23.61
CA LYS A 494 16.59 -20.30 -24.36
C LYS A 494 16.69 -19.03 -23.51
N GLU A 495 17.65 -18.17 -23.84
CA GLU A 495 17.77 -16.85 -23.23
C GLU A 495 16.46 -16.08 -23.39
N THR A 496 15.88 -15.66 -22.26
CA THR A 496 14.83 -14.67 -22.24
C THR A 496 15.46 -13.31 -22.52
N THR A 497 14.84 -12.51 -23.37
CA THR A 497 15.30 -11.13 -23.63
C THR A 497 15.44 -10.40 -22.29
N TRP A 498 16.59 -9.77 -22.02
CA TRP A 498 16.85 -9.08 -20.75
C TRP A 498 15.78 -8.02 -20.42
N LEU A 499 15.07 -7.48 -21.42
CA LEU A 499 13.88 -6.63 -21.24
C LEU A 499 12.82 -7.25 -20.31
N ASN A 500 12.67 -8.57 -20.34
CA ASN A 500 11.73 -9.33 -19.53
C ASN A 500 12.26 -9.60 -18.11
N ASN A 501 13.51 -9.28 -17.82
CA ASN A 501 14.18 -9.51 -16.52
C ASN A 501 14.29 -8.23 -15.67
N CYS A 502 13.64 -7.14 -16.11
CA CYS A 502 13.71 -5.83 -15.48
C CYS A 502 12.33 -5.30 -15.11
N LEU A 503 12.30 -4.46 -14.07
CA LEU A 503 11.15 -3.65 -13.70
C LEU A 503 11.25 -2.31 -14.43
N TRP A 504 10.26 -1.98 -15.25
CA TRP A 504 10.26 -0.79 -16.10
C TRP A 504 9.24 0.26 -15.67
N TYR A 505 9.46 1.51 -16.02
CA TYR A 505 8.49 2.59 -15.85
C TYR A 505 8.56 3.56 -17.05
N PRO A 506 7.43 4.07 -17.55
CA PRO A 506 6.05 3.69 -17.19
C PRO A 506 5.62 2.34 -17.79
N GLU A 507 6.31 1.85 -18.82
CA GLU A 507 5.98 0.61 -19.52
C GLU A 507 7.22 -0.15 -19.97
N VAL A 508 7.04 -1.43 -20.31
CA VAL A 508 8.13 -2.25 -20.85
C VAL A 508 8.42 -1.79 -22.28
N PRO A 509 9.67 -1.39 -22.60
CA PRO A 509 10.03 -0.93 -23.93
C PRO A 509 9.73 -1.95 -25.03
N GLY A 510 9.47 -1.45 -26.24
CA GLY A 510 9.23 -2.28 -27.42
C GLY A 510 10.45 -3.15 -27.77
N GLU A 511 10.18 -4.33 -28.32
CA GLU A 511 11.23 -5.19 -28.88
C GLU A 511 11.88 -4.49 -30.09
N GLY A 512 13.19 -4.65 -30.26
CA GLY A 512 13.97 -4.05 -31.35
C GLY A 512 14.67 -2.73 -31.00
N LEU A 513 14.35 -2.10 -29.87
CA LEU A 513 15.07 -0.92 -29.39
C LEU A 513 16.49 -1.26 -28.91
N LEU A 514 17.45 -0.41 -29.25
CA LEU A 514 18.87 -0.58 -28.93
C LEU A 514 19.26 0.27 -27.72
N PHE A 515 19.75 -0.37 -26.65
CA PHE A 515 20.14 0.30 -25.42
C PHE A 515 21.67 0.38 -25.30
N LYS A 516 22.17 1.55 -24.88
CA LYS A 516 23.57 1.76 -24.46
C LYS A 516 23.59 2.60 -23.19
N GLY A 517 24.22 2.10 -22.13
CA GLY A 517 24.23 2.76 -20.83
C GLY A 517 25.64 3.03 -20.31
N SER A 518 25.75 4.06 -19.46
CA SER A 518 27.01 4.43 -18.80
C SER A 518 27.57 3.37 -17.85
N ARG A 519 26.77 2.37 -17.45
CA ARG A 519 27.17 1.25 -16.58
C ARG A 519 26.94 -0.13 -17.22
N GLY A 520 26.86 -0.16 -18.55
CA GLY A 520 26.47 -1.33 -19.34
C GLY A 520 25.17 -1.09 -20.09
N ASP A 521 24.94 -1.90 -21.12
CA ASP A 521 23.78 -1.78 -22.01
C ASP A 521 22.50 -2.31 -21.36
N GLU A 522 22.64 -3.31 -20.51
CA GLU A 522 21.56 -3.86 -19.69
C GLU A 522 21.51 -3.10 -18.36
N PRO A 523 20.41 -2.38 -18.06
CA PRO A 523 20.21 -1.72 -16.79
C PRO A 523 20.31 -2.76 -15.66
N ARG A 524 21.13 -2.48 -14.66
CA ARG A 524 21.26 -3.39 -13.52
C ARG A 524 20.06 -3.19 -12.60
N ALA A 525 19.32 -4.25 -12.32
CA ALA A 525 18.27 -4.21 -11.31
C ALA A 525 18.89 -3.92 -9.92
N LYS A 526 18.85 -2.66 -9.46
CA LYS A 526 19.11 -2.32 -8.04
C LYS A 526 17.82 -2.42 -7.26
N GLN A 527 17.87 -3.05 -6.09
CA GLN A 527 17.11 -2.62 -4.91
C GLN A 527 15.62 -2.28 -5.16
N ASN A 528 14.87 -3.04 -5.97
CA ASN A 528 13.43 -2.80 -6.22
C ASN A 528 13.08 -1.48 -6.95
N LEU A 529 14.08 -0.76 -7.47
CA LEU A 529 13.88 0.46 -8.23
C LEU A 529 13.62 0.13 -9.71
N PRO A 530 12.62 0.76 -10.34
CA PRO A 530 12.38 0.56 -11.75
C PRO A 530 13.39 1.31 -12.62
N VAL A 531 13.64 0.79 -13.81
CA VAL A 531 14.28 1.51 -14.89
C VAL A 531 13.22 2.39 -15.54
N THR A 532 13.39 3.71 -15.44
CA THR A 532 12.53 4.68 -16.11
C THR A 532 13.04 4.93 -17.53
N THR A 533 12.13 5.09 -18.47
CA THR A 533 12.42 5.38 -19.87
C THR A 533 11.61 6.56 -20.35
N VAL A 534 12.17 7.30 -21.28
CA VAL A 534 11.46 8.32 -22.06
C VAL A 534 11.86 8.17 -23.52
N LEU A 535 10.87 8.06 -24.41
CA LEU A 535 11.07 8.04 -25.85
C LEU A 535 10.76 9.42 -26.41
N PHE A 536 11.67 10.37 -26.21
CA PHE A 536 11.47 11.76 -26.62
C PHE A 536 11.40 11.94 -28.16
N GLY A 537 11.93 10.99 -28.93
CA GLY A 537 11.75 10.94 -30.37
C GLY A 537 10.45 10.26 -30.81
N GLY A 538 9.72 9.60 -29.90
CA GLY A 538 8.72 8.60 -30.25
C GLY A 538 9.36 7.28 -30.67
N SER A 539 8.55 6.24 -30.90
CA SER A 539 9.04 4.90 -31.27
C SER A 539 9.73 4.84 -32.64
N ASP A 540 9.51 5.85 -33.47
CA ASP A 540 9.93 5.96 -34.88
C ASP A 540 10.69 7.27 -35.18
N GLY A 541 11.06 8.04 -34.15
CA GLY A 541 11.78 9.31 -34.32
C GLY A 541 10.92 10.50 -34.77
N ARG A 542 9.60 10.34 -34.95
CA ARG A 542 8.70 11.39 -35.48
C ARG A 542 8.71 12.71 -34.71
N TYR A 543 9.01 12.68 -33.41
CA TYR A 543 9.01 13.87 -32.55
C TYR A 543 10.36 14.58 -32.48
N LEU A 544 11.43 14.01 -33.05
CA LEU A 544 12.75 14.65 -33.06
C LEU A 544 12.73 16.03 -33.72
N SER A 545 11.94 16.19 -34.79
CA SER A 545 11.78 17.47 -35.50
C SER A 545 11.07 18.54 -34.67
N GLN A 546 10.33 18.15 -33.63
CA GLN A 546 9.56 19.06 -32.78
C GLN A 546 10.29 19.39 -31.48
N LEU A 547 11.38 18.68 -31.15
CA LEU A 547 12.14 18.90 -29.93
C LEU A 547 12.85 20.26 -30.00
N SER A 548 12.53 21.14 -29.07
CA SER A 548 13.03 22.53 -29.04
C SER A 548 14.02 22.79 -27.91
N GLU A 549 13.94 22.02 -26.82
CA GLU A 549 14.75 22.25 -25.63
C GLU A 549 14.89 20.98 -24.78
N ILE A 550 16.10 20.75 -24.26
CA ILE A 550 16.37 19.76 -23.20
C ILE A 550 16.80 20.51 -21.94
N VAL A 551 16.12 20.28 -20.82
CA VAL A 551 16.42 20.91 -19.54
C VAL A 551 16.91 19.87 -18.55
N VAL A 552 18.15 20.00 -18.08
CA VAL A 552 18.72 19.13 -17.06
C VAL A 552 18.50 19.74 -15.68
N TRP A 553 17.87 18.98 -14.79
CA TRP A 553 17.61 19.38 -13.41
C TRP A 553 18.70 18.84 -12.49
N VAL A 554 19.36 19.75 -11.79
CA VAL A 554 20.46 19.47 -10.87
C VAL A 554 19.99 19.76 -9.45
N PHE A 555 19.95 18.71 -8.64
CA PHE A 555 19.68 18.80 -7.22
C PHE A 555 20.95 19.15 -6.44
N ASP A 556 20.79 19.98 -5.42
CA ASP A 556 21.82 20.38 -4.47
C ASP A 556 22.91 21.27 -5.13
N ILE A 557 23.92 20.68 -5.78
CA ILE A 557 24.98 21.42 -6.48
C ILE A 557 25.35 20.76 -7.81
N CYS A 558 25.38 19.43 -7.87
CA CYS A 558 25.93 18.67 -8.98
C CYS A 558 25.14 17.41 -9.33
N HIS A 559 24.13 17.06 -8.54
CA HIS A 559 23.47 15.76 -8.69
C HIS A 559 22.38 15.81 -9.76
N VAL A 560 22.53 15.02 -10.82
CA VAL A 560 21.52 14.99 -11.88
C VAL A 560 20.30 14.22 -11.40
N ALA A 561 19.18 14.93 -11.25
CA ALA A 561 17.94 14.40 -10.67
C ALA A 561 16.85 14.13 -11.72
N GLY A 562 16.86 14.88 -12.82
CA GLY A 562 15.92 14.70 -13.91
C GLY A 562 16.31 15.44 -15.17
N ILE A 563 15.64 15.08 -16.27
CA ILE A 563 15.79 15.69 -17.58
C ILE A 563 14.39 15.90 -18.15
N GLU A 564 14.07 17.14 -18.52
CA GLU A 564 12.82 17.52 -19.18
C GLU A 564 13.08 17.73 -20.67
N PHE A 565 12.19 17.22 -21.51
CA PHE A 565 12.22 17.36 -22.96
C PHE A 565 11.01 18.19 -23.37
N ARG A 566 11.27 19.35 -23.97
CA ARG A 566 10.23 20.29 -24.40
C ARG A 566 10.16 20.36 -25.91
N TYR A 567 8.93 20.43 -26.38
CA TYR A 567 8.62 20.47 -27.80
C TYR A 567 7.99 21.80 -28.16
N THR A 568 8.01 22.11 -29.45
CA THR A 568 7.27 23.22 -30.05
C THR A 568 5.78 23.19 -29.67
N ASP A 569 5.18 22.00 -29.61
CA ASP A 569 3.88 21.75 -28.98
C ASP A 569 4.06 21.21 -27.56
N SER A 570 3.77 22.05 -26.57
CA SER A 570 3.95 21.74 -25.15
C SER A 570 3.11 20.57 -24.65
N SER A 571 2.09 20.13 -25.39
CA SER A 571 1.30 18.93 -25.04
C SER A 571 2.11 17.64 -25.11
N HIS A 572 3.25 17.64 -25.82
CA HIS A 572 4.16 16.50 -25.93
C HIS A 572 5.28 16.50 -24.89
N ASN A 573 5.39 17.55 -24.05
CA ASN A 573 6.45 17.66 -23.06
C ASN A 573 6.52 16.41 -22.18
N SER A 574 7.74 15.94 -21.95
CA SER A 574 8.00 14.69 -21.25
C SER A 574 9.23 14.81 -20.36
N GLN A 575 9.40 13.89 -19.42
CA GLN A 575 10.51 13.93 -18.48
C GLN A 575 11.05 12.55 -18.14
N LEU A 576 12.34 12.51 -17.84
CA LEU A 576 13.03 11.40 -17.20
C LEU A 576 13.39 11.82 -15.77
N GLY A 577 13.06 10.98 -14.78
CA GLY A 577 13.38 11.26 -13.37
C GLY A 577 12.51 12.34 -12.76
N TYR A 578 13.11 13.15 -11.88
CA TYR A 578 12.41 14.15 -11.08
C TYR A 578 12.78 15.57 -11.54
N VAL A 579 11.76 16.36 -11.85
CA VAL A 579 11.89 17.79 -12.16
C VAL A 579 11.53 18.62 -10.93
N GLY A 580 12.15 19.77 -10.78
CA GLY A 580 11.94 20.66 -9.64
C GLY A 580 10.75 21.61 -9.79
N PRO A 581 10.54 22.52 -8.82
CA PRO A 581 11.40 22.76 -7.64
C PRO A 581 11.39 21.57 -6.68
N PHE A 582 12.56 21.22 -6.13
CA PHE A 582 12.70 20.14 -5.15
C PHE A 582 12.39 20.69 -3.76
N ASP A 583 11.21 20.36 -3.24
CA ASP A 583 10.77 20.74 -1.89
C ASP A 583 11.34 19.79 -0.81
N GLU A 584 10.94 19.97 0.45
CA GLU A 584 11.30 19.05 1.54
C GLU A 584 10.82 17.61 1.31
N ASN A 585 9.88 17.39 0.40
CA ASN A 585 9.40 16.06 0.02
C ASN A 585 10.31 15.40 -1.02
N TYR A 586 11.28 16.12 -1.61
CA TYR A 586 12.37 15.49 -2.34
C TYR A 586 13.36 14.88 -1.34
N PRO A 587 13.44 13.55 -1.26
CA PRO A 587 14.11 12.87 -0.17
C PRO A 587 15.61 12.70 -0.41
N GLY A 588 16.18 13.45 -1.35
CA GLY A 588 17.63 13.58 -1.47
C GLY A 588 18.13 14.36 -0.26
N ARG A 589 19.06 13.78 0.51
CA ARG A 589 19.74 14.54 1.57
C ARG A 589 20.59 15.62 0.89
N ARG A 590 20.38 16.90 1.23
CA ARG A 590 21.35 17.96 0.88
C ARG A 590 22.66 17.62 1.57
N ASN A 591 23.66 17.25 0.78
CA ASN A 591 24.94 16.71 1.26
C ASN A 591 26.00 17.80 1.43
N PHE A 592 25.78 18.99 0.86
CA PHE A 592 26.76 20.08 0.91
C PHE A 592 26.45 21.10 2.02
N SER A 593 25.43 21.96 1.85
CA SER A 593 25.09 23.04 2.80
C SER A 593 23.59 23.28 2.78
N PRO A 594 22.96 23.77 3.88
CA PRO A 594 21.58 24.28 3.85
C PRO A 594 21.34 25.36 2.80
N ASP A 595 22.40 26.09 2.40
CA ASP A 595 22.37 27.17 1.40
C ASP A 595 22.65 26.69 -0.04
N SER A 596 22.76 25.38 -0.27
CA SER A 596 22.89 24.87 -1.64
C SER A 596 21.60 25.08 -2.42
N HIS A 597 21.73 25.47 -3.69
CA HIS A 597 20.60 25.80 -4.55
C HIS A 597 20.51 24.85 -5.72
N ASP A 598 19.31 24.31 -5.90
CA ASP A 598 18.97 23.51 -7.06
C ASP A 598 19.07 24.40 -8.31
N SER A 599 19.53 23.82 -9.42
CA SER A 599 19.73 24.57 -10.66
C SER A 599 19.21 23.81 -11.86
N THR A 600 18.99 24.55 -12.94
CA THR A 600 18.58 24.00 -14.23
C THR A 600 19.55 24.44 -15.31
N LEU A 601 19.89 23.51 -16.19
CA LEU A 601 20.66 23.77 -17.39
C LEU A 601 19.74 23.58 -18.60
N SER A 602 19.47 24.66 -19.34
CA SER A 602 18.67 24.62 -20.56
C SER A 602 19.56 24.49 -21.79
N PHE A 603 19.18 23.60 -22.69
CA PHE A 603 19.84 23.39 -23.98
C PHE A 603 18.83 23.46 -25.12
N HIS A 604 18.81 24.58 -25.84
CA HIS A 604 17.97 24.74 -27.03
C HIS A 604 18.49 23.90 -28.19
N ILE A 605 17.59 23.12 -28.78
CA ILE A 605 17.85 22.24 -29.92
C ILE A 605 16.97 22.70 -31.08
N ASP A 606 17.56 22.87 -32.26
CA ASP A 606 16.82 23.18 -33.48
C ASP A 606 16.39 21.88 -34.20
N GLY A 607 15.44 21.17 -33.59
CA GLY A 607 14.90 19.92 -34.14
C GLY A 607 14.32 20.10 -35.54
N ALA A 608 13.68 21.24 -35.81
CA ALA A 608 13.07 21.54 -37.10
C ALA A 608 14.10 21.59 -38.24
N SER A 609 15.31 22.05 -37.95
CA SER A 609 16.44 22.05 -38.88
C SER A 609 17.27 20.75 -38.86
N GLY A 610 16.85 19.72 -38.11
CA GLY A 610 17.50 18.42 -38.04
C GLY A 610 18.63 18.30 -37.03
N GLU A 611 18.77 19.25 -36.10
CA GLU A 611 19.65 19.10 -34.96
C GLU A 611 19.11 18.02 -34.01
N ARG A 612 19.96 17.07 -33.61
CA ARG A 612 19.59 15.96 -32.72
C ARG A 612 20.75 15.58 -31.81
N LEU A 613 20.41 14.95 -30.68
CA LEU A 613 21.38 14.38 -29.76
C LEU A 613 22.21 13.30 -30.47
N SER A 614 23.53 13.33 -30.33
CA SER A 614 24.47 12.38 -30.92
C SER A 614 25.13 11.49 -29.87
N SER A 615 25.42 12.04 -28.68
CA SER A 615 25.94 11.30 -27.53
C SER A 615 25.77 12.08 -26.24
N ILE A 616 26.02 11.39 -25.13
CA ILE A 616 26.14 11.98 -23.80
C ILE A 616 27.46 11.56 -23.15
N ASP A 617 28.03 12.42 -22.31
CA ASP A 617 29.06 12.01 -21.37
C ASP A 617 28.48 12.01 -19.96
N VAL A 618 28.72 10.93 -19.22
CA VAL A 618 28.21 10.75 -17.86
C VAL A 618 29.38 10.65 -16.89
N GLN A 619 29.34 11.47 -15.83
CA GLN A 619 30.30 11.42 -14.73
C GLN A 619 29.59 10.90 -13.47
N THR A 620 30.24 9.97 -12.77
CA THR A 620 29.66 9.36 -11.55
C THR A 620 30.58 9.49 -10.35
N SER A 621 29.98 9.71 -9.18
CA SER A 621 30.64 9.65 -7.87
C SER A 621 29.90 8.66 -6.99
N GLY A 622 30.61 7.61 -6.54
CA GLY A 622 30.00 6.48 -5.86
C GLY A 622 28.91 5.82 -6.70
N SER A 623 27.67 5.91 -6.21
CA SER A 623 26.46 5.37 -6.85
C SER A 623 25.56 6.43 -7.47
N HIS A 624 26.04 7.63 -7.77
CA HIS A 624 25.18 8.67 -8.36
C HIS A 624 25.85 9.35 -9.55
N VAL A 625 25.02 9.85 -10.46
CA VAL A 625 25.40 10.72 -11.57
C VAL A 625 25.57 12.14 -11.02
N VAL A 626 26.78 12.66 -11.13
CA VAL A 626 27.18 13.99 -10.61
C VAL A 626 27.61 14.94 -11.72
N GLY A 627 27.56 14.50 -12.97
CA GLY A 627 27.88 15.32 -14.13
C GLY A 627 27.29 14.72 -15.39
N LEU A 628 26.75 15.59 -16.25
CA LEU A 628 26.18 15.24 -17.54
C LEU A 628 26.64 16.25 -18.59
N ARG A 629 27.09 15.74 -19.73
CA ARG A 629 27.37 16.53 -20.93
C ARG A 629 26.51 16.01 -22.07
N LEU A 630 25.80 16.90 -22.77
CA LEU A 630 25.00 16.55 -23.94
C LEU A 630 25.73 17.03 -25.19
N ARG A 631 25.74 16.22 -26.26
CA ARG A 631 26.35 16.56 -27.55
C ARG A 631 25.35 16.35 -28.69
N THR A 632 25.35 17.24 -29.69
CA THR A 632 24.51 17.10 -30.88
C THR A 632 25.30 16.69 -32.11
N ASN A 633 24.60 16.34 -33.19
CA ASN A 633 25.18 16.08 -34.51
C ASN A 633 25.80 17.33 -35.18
N LEU A 634 25.62 18.51 -34.59
CA LEU A 634 26.25 19.77 -35.02
C LEU A 634 27.44 20.17 -34.14
N ASP A 635 28.00 19.21 -33.39
CA ASP A 635 29.10 19.39 -32.44
C ASP A 635 28.84 20.43 -31.33
N ARG A 636 27.57 20.84 -31.14
CA ARG A 636 27.17 21.67 -30.01
C ARG A 636 27.18 20.82 -28.74
N THR A 637 27.70 21.40 -27.67
CA THR A 637 27.89 20.72 -26.40
C THR A 637 27.46 21.61 -25.25
N ILE A 638 26.81 21.02 -24.25
CA ILE A 638 26.48 21.68 -22.98
C ILE A 638 26.84 20.76 -21.82
N GLN A 639 27.20 21.33 -20.66
CA GLN A 639 27.62 20.59 -19.49
C GLN A 639 26.95 21.12 -18.22
N THR A 640 26.59 20.22 -17.31
CA THR A 640 26.24 20.57 -15.93
C THR A 640 27.46 21.11 -15.16
N PRO A 641 27.26 21.79 -14.01
CA PRO A 641 28.34 22.19 -13.13
C PRO A 641 29.27 21.02 -12.78
N ASP A 642 30.56 21.31 -12.63
CA ASP A 642 31.55 20.32 -12.24
C ASP A 642 31.34 19.85 -10.79
N TYR A 643 31.64 18.58 -10.54
CA TYR A 643 31.64 18.04 -9.19
C TYR A 643 32.78 18.65 -8.35
N PRO A 644 32.50 19.35 -7.24
CA PRO A 644 33.47 20.23 -6.56
C PRO A 644 34.64 19.48 -5.89
N TYR A 645 34.49 18.18 -5.61
CA TYR A 645 35.52 17.37 -4.95
C TYR A 645 36.34 16.50 -5.93
N GLY A 646 36.08 16.62 -7.23
CA GLY A 646 36.66 15.75 -8.24
C GLY A 646 36.15 14.30 -8.15
N THR A 647 36.25 13.55 -9.24
CA THR A 647 35.78 12.16 -9.31
C THR A 647 36.94 11.20 -9.50
N LYS A 648 36.88 10.04 -8.84
CA LYS A 648 37.88 8.96 -9.05
C LYS A 648 37.76 8.32 -10.45
N LYS A 649 36.56 8.36 -11.05
CA LYS A 649 36.28 7.89 -12.40
C LYS A 649 36.12 9.08 -13.34
N GLY A 650 36.71 8.99 -14.53
CA GLY A 650 36.53 9.99 -15.58
C GLY A 650 35.12 9.97 -16.18
N TRP A 651 34.92 10.83 -17.19
CA TRP A 651 33.72 10.86 -18.01
C TRP A 651 33.58 9.55 -18.81
N THR A 652 32.36 9.03 -18.87
CA THR A 652 32.02 7.86 -19.70
C THR A 652 31.12 8.32 -20.85
N THR A 653 31.61 8.23 -22.08
CA THR A 653 30.84 8.58 -23.27
C THR A 653 29.86 7.45 -23.61
N VAL A 654 28.62 7.82 -23.89
CA VAL A 654 27.53 6.94 -24.32
C VAL A 654 26.98 7.50 -25.63
N ASP A 655 27.28 6.80 -26.71
CA ASP A 655 26.79 7.12 -28.07
C ASP A 655 25.55 6.29 -28.41
N GLY A 656 24.80 6.69 -29.44
CA GLY A 656 23.75 5.84 -30.01
C GLY A 656 24.33 4.52 -30.55
N LYS A 657 23.60 3.41 -30.36
CA LYS A 657 23.91 2.13 -31.03
C LYS A 657 23.29 2.01 -32.41
N GLY A 658 22.16 2.69 -32.60
CA GLY A 658 21.39 2.68 -33.83
C GLY A 658 21.68 3.90 -34.71
N SER A 659 20.83 4.07 -35.70
CA SER A 659 20.86 5.18 -36.65
C SER A 659 20.48 6.51 -36.01
N GLU A 660 19.51 6.49 -35.09
CA GLU A 660 18.98 7.68 -34.42
C GLU A 660 18.77 7.44 -32.93
N ILE A 661 19.07 8.43 -32.09
CA ILE A 661 18.76 8.42 -30.67
C ILE A 661 17.36 8.99 -30.48
N ILE A 662 16.45 8.15 -29.98
CA ILE A 662 15.03 8.49 -29.81
C ILE A 662 14.60 8.51 -28.35
N GLY A 663 15.50 8.16 -27.42
CA GLY A 663 15.13 8.09 -26.01
C GLY A 663 16.31 8.03 -25.05
N MET A 664 15.98 8.09 -23.76
CA MET A 664 16.91 7.91 -22.65
C MET A 664 16.31 6.96 -21.62
N PHE A 665 17.17 6.32 -20.85
CA PHE A 665 16.79 5.52 -19.69
C PHE A 665 17.67 5.79 -18.49
N ALA A 666 17.13 5.59 -17.29
CA ALA A 666 17.84 5.67 -16.02
C ALA A 666 17.14 4.80 -14.97
N THR A 667 17.89 4.25 -14.03
CA THR A 667 17.33 3.68 -12.82
C THR A 667 16.73 4.81 -11.98
N LEU A 668 15.48 4.68 -11.56
CA LEU A 668 14.73 5.70 -10.82
C LEU A 668 15.17 5.82 -9.35
N SER A 669 16.43 6.18 -9.13
CA SER A 669 16.99 6.57 -7.84
C SER A 669 16.98 8.09 -7.66
N ARG A 670 17.32 8.56 -6.46
CA ARG A 670 17.34 9.99 -6.13
C ARG A 670 18.70 10.34 -5.52
N PRO A 671 19.65 10.93 -6.27
CA PRO A 671 19.68 11.28 -7.71
C PRO A 671 19.87 10.06 -8.64
N PHE A 672 19.93 10.25 -9.96
CA PHE A 672 20.13 9.14 -10.91
C PHE A 672 21.37 8.31 -10.59
N TRP A 673 21.25 6.99 -10.72
CA TRP A 673 22.37 6.05 -10.49
C TRP A 673 23.16 5.80 -11.77
N ASP A 674 22.44 5.68 -12.87
CA ASP A 674 22.92 5.49 -14.22
C ASP A 674 22.08 6.32 -15.18
N LEU A 675 22.60 6.43 -16.40
CA LEU A 675 21.95 7.10 -17.51
C LEU A 675 22.42 6.43 -18.80
N GLY A 676 21.51 6.30 -19.76
CA GLY A 676 21.80 5.71 -21.06
C GLY A 676 20.87 6.23 -22.15
N LEU A 677 21.18 5.81 -23.37
CA LEU A 677 20.49 6.20 -24.60
C LEU A 677 19.75 5.01 -25.20
N ILE A 678 18.64 5.32 -25.87
CA ILE A 678 17.79 4.39 -26.62
C ILE A 678 17.81 4.81 -28.08
N SER A 679 18.06 3.85 -28.99
CA SER A 679 18.16 4.08 -30.43
C SER A 679 17.35 3.07 -31.24
N ILE A 680 17.10 3.41 -32.52
CA ILE A 680 16.52 2.53 -33.56
C ILE A 680 17.51 2.18 -34.67
#